data_AF-A0AAD4SL58-F1
#
_entry.id   AF-A0AAD4SL58-F1
#
_cell.length_a   1.000
_cell.length_b   1.000
_cell.length_c   1.000
_cell.angle_alpha   90.00
_cell.angle_beta   90.00
_cell.angle_gamma   90.00
#
_symmetry.space_group_name_H-M   'P 1'
#
loop_
_entity.id
_entity.type
_entity.pdbx_description
1 polymer ?
#
loop_
_entity_poly.entity_id
_entity_poly.type
_entity_poly.pdbx_seq_one_letter_code
_entity_poly.pdbx_strand_id
1 'polypeptide(L)'
;MKGGGVSSTYPLPPSKRRWRGLAVAVFCLVVLSMLVPLVFLLSIHSGFQSTGFGSEDRSSTPSHKKYENYDPVEQEVPQIQSEVDKSTHLDNLMERLKPTLPKDAITIANDAANKTVRNDPLQVTAKPKTDSSPVQKEVPKPPPQEKQKGMSQVTEHDKGANSDETGKPCQLEFGSYCLWRKEHKEVMKDRVVKQMKDDLFVARAYFPSIAKLTSHDKMSRELKQNIQEFEKILSESTTDADLPSHMEKRLQKMEAIIRKVKSVILDCNNVDKKLRQILDLTEDEAHFHMSQSAFLYQLAVQTMPKSLHCLSMRLTVEYFKSQSLEMDISSDKYVNPLLQHYVIFSNNILASSVVINSTVMHAKESVKQVFHVVTSGQNYYAMKLWFFRNSYKEATIQVIKIEDFNQEHDVANPGHQSLSNEYRVSVHRVSKPQTTQMDTNYISVFGDTHFLLPQFFPDLKRVVVLGDDIVVKEDLSPLWSINMEGKVIGASYFCSLKLGQLKSYLGEEDFNEGSCSWMSGLNLVDLVKWKEWDITQKYHRLLQVVKQRTKVTSVNGVALPAILLTFEGLVHPLEDSWLLSGLGQSFKVEAQAIEKAAVLHYNGLMKPWLELGIPQYKAYWKKFLVRDDLFMSQCNVNP
;
A
#
# COMPACT_ATOMS: atom_id res chain seq x y z
N MET A 1 -65.97 66.51 12.13
CA MET A 1 -64.80 67.25 11.59
C MET A 1 -63.75 67.34 12.68
N LYS A 2 -62.47 67.13 12.32
CA LYS A 2 -61.27 67.14 13.20
C LYS A 2 -61.29 65.98 14.21
N GLY A 3 -60.46 64.95 14.10
CA GLY A 3 -59.00 65.03 14.07
C GLY A 3 -58.47 65.03 15.51
N GLY A 4 -58.74 63.95 16.25
CA GLY A 4 -58.29 63.78 17.63
C GLY A 4 -56.98 63.02 17.67
N GLY A 5 -55.94 63.68 18.20
CA GLY A 5 -54.70 63.01 18.58
C GLY A 5 -54.83 62.38 19.97
N VAL A 6 -54.27 61.18 20.15
CA VAL A 6 -53.69 60.73 21.42
C VAL A 6 -52.42 59.93 21.11
N SER A 7 -51.39 60.25 21.88
CA SER A 7 -50.01 59.78 21.87
C SER A 7 -49.84 58.26 22.02
N SER A 8 -48.88 57.66 21.31
CA SER A 8 -48.04 56.61 21.90
C SER A 8 -46.59 56.70 21.37
N THR A 9 -45.67 56.67 22.32
CA THR A 9 -44.22 56.86 22.17
C THR A 9 -43.57 55.55 21.71
N TYR A 10 -42.81 55.57 20.60
CA TYR A 10 -41.94 54.45 20.22
C TYR A 10 -40.46 54.81 20.45
N PRO A 11 -39.68 53.98 21.18
CA PRO A 11 -38.27 54.23 21.44
C PRO A 11 -37.36 53.78 20.28
N LEU A 12 -36.29 54.54 20.06
CA LEU A 12 -35.15 54.22 19.17
C LEU A 12 -34.49 52.87 19.56
N PRO A 13 -34.09 52.02 18.61
CA PRO A 13 -33.36 50.79 18.92
C PRO A 13 -31.85 51.05 19.11
N PRO A 14 -31.17 50.28 19.99
CA PRO A 14 -29.77 50.50 20.33
C PRO A 14 -28.84 49.84 19.31
N SER A 15 -28.13 50.65 18.52
CA SER A 15 -27.23 50.19 17.44
C SER A 15 -25.87 49.63 17.91
N LYS A 16 -25.55 49.66 19.20
CA LYS A 16 -24.22 49.25 19.70
C LYS A 16 -24.08 47.78 20.14
N ARG A 17 -25.18 47.03 20.32
CA ARG A 17 -25.11 45.61 20.76
C ARG A 17 -24.97 44.61 19.60
N ARG A 18 -25.40 44.98 18.40
CA ARG A 18 -25.48 44.07 17.24
C ARG A 18 -24.14 43.79 16.57
N TRP A 19 -23.18 44.72 16.65
CA TRP A 19 -21.82 44.53 16.12
C TRP A 19 -20.93 43.64 17.00
N ARG A 20 -21.12 43.67 18.33
CA ARG A 20 -20.39 42.76 19.23
C ARG A 20 -20.82 41.30 19.04
N GLY A 21 -22.11 41.04 18.81
CA GLY A 21 -22.61 39.68 18.54
C GLY A 21 -22.06 39.10 17.23
N LEU A 22 -21.98 39.92 16.17
CA LEU A 22 -21.38 39.52 14.89
C LEU A 22 -19.87 39.28 14.99
N ALA A 23 -19.13 40.14 15.71
CA ALA A 23 -17.70 39.95 15.93
C ALA A 23 -17.40 38.68 16.75
N VAL A 24 -18.22 38.39 17.77
CA VAL A 24 -18.12 37.15 18.56
C VAL A 24 -18.49 35.93 17.73
N ALA A 25 -19.53 36.01 16.88
CA ALA A 25 -19.90 34.91 16.00
C ALA A 25 -18.82 34.59 14.95
N VAL A 26 -18.19 35.62 14.36
CA VAL A 26 -17.07 35.46 13.44
C VAL A 26 -15.84 34.88 14.16
N PHE A 27 -15.55 35.35 15.37
CA PHE A 27 -14.45 34.79 16.17
C PHE A 27 -14.70 33.33 16.55
N CYS A 28 -15.93 32.97 16.94
CA CYS A 28 -16.33 31.59 17.19
C CYS A 28 -16.24 30.73 15.92
N LEU A 29 -16.62 31.25 14.75
CA LEU A 29 -16.48 30.53 13.48
C LEU A 29 -15.03 30.33 13.07
N VAL A 30 -14.15 31.30 13.31
CA VAL A 30 -12.71 31.18 13.06
C VAL A 30 -12.07 30.17 14.01
N VAL A 31 -12.43 30.24 15.30
CA VAL A 31 -11.97 29.29 16.31
C VAL A 31 -12.48 27.88 16.01
N LEU A 32 -13.75 27.72 15.60
CA LEU A 32 -14.28 26.44 15.12
C LEU A 32 -13.60 25.98 13.83
N SER A 33 -13.27 26.88 12.89
CA SER A 33 -12.57 26.49 11.67
C SER A 33 -11.12 26.08 11.89
N MET A 34 -10.51 26.46 13.02
CA MET A 34 -9.17 26.01 13.39
C MET A 34 -9.20 24.80 14.33
N LEU A 35 -10.14 24.75 15.26
CA LEU A 35 -10.29 23.65 16.21
C LEU A 35 -10.96 22.42 15.60
N VAL A 36 -11.88 22.55 14.65
CA VAL A 36 -12.51 21.39 13.99
C VAL A 36 -11.47 20.60 13.19
N PRO A 37 -10.57 21.19 12.38
CA PRO A 37 -9.47 20.45 11.78
C PRO A 37 -8.49 19.88 12.81
N LEU A 38 -8.20 20.58 13.92
CA LEU A 38 -7.32 20.05 14.97
C LEU A 38 -7.95 18.87 15.71
N VAL A 39 -9.24 18.94 16.03
CA VAL A 39 -10.01 17.84 16.62
C VAL A 39 -10.15 16.72 15.61
N PHE A 40 -10.32 17.00 14.31
CA PHE A 40 -10.31 15.98 13.26
C PHE A 40 -8.93 15.30 13.18
N LEU A 41 -7.84 16.05 13.20
CA LEU A 41 -6.46 15.53 13.20
C LEU A 41 -6.12 14.75 14.48
N LEU A 42 -6.64 15.16 15.64
CA LEU A 42 -6.42 14.50 16.93
C LEU A 42 -7.35 13.29 17.14
N SER A 43 -8.58 13.32 16.65
CA SER A 43 -9.52 12.19 16.66
C SER A 43 -9.19 11.14 15.58
N ILE A 44 -8.47 11.50 14.52
CA ILE A 44 -7.93 10.56 13.53
C ILE A 44 -6.92 9.58 14.16
N HIS A 45 -6.21 9.95 15.22
CA HIS A 45 -5.25 9.06 15.89
C HIS A 45 -5.88 8.05 16.87
N SER A 46 -7.17 8.18 17.18
CA SER A 46 -7.94 7.16 17.93
C SER A 46 -9.06 6.51 17.10
N GLY A 47 -9.12 6.79 15.79
CA GLY A 47 -10.28 6.49 14.96
C GLY A 47 -10.03 6.02 13.52
N PHE A 48 -8.86 5.44 13.21
CA PHE A 48 -8.72 4.54 12.04
C PHE A 48 -8.70 3.08 12.51
N GLN A 49 -9.84 2.65 13.03
CA GLN A 49 -10.27 1.27 12.80
C GLN A 49 -11.08 1.26 11.51
N SER A 50 -10.82 0.22 10.72
CA SER A 50 -11.64 -0.21 9.58
C SER A 50 -13.13 0.00 9.84
N THR A 51 -13.83 0.45 8.80
CA THR A 51 -15.29 0.50 8.65
C THR A 51 -16.06 -0.41 9.64
N GLY A 52 -16.75 0.21 10.59
CA GLY A 52 -17.71 -0.43 11.49
C GLY A 52 -18.57 0.63 12.16
N PHE A 53 -19.77 0.86 11.65
CA PHE A 53 -20.79 1.66 12.33
C PHE A 53 -21.48 0.77 13.37
N GLY A 54 -21.33 1.10 14.65
CA GLY A 54 -22.12 0.55 15.73
C GLY A 54 -23.50 1.23 15.76
N SER A 55 -24.54 0.43 15.73
CA SER A 55 -25.93 0.83 15.99
C SER A 55 -26.08 1.34 17.42
N GLU A 56 -26.76 2.48 17.58
CA GLU A 56 -27.34 2.91 18.84
C GLU A 56 -28.37 1.88 19.31
N ASP A 57 -28.27 1.45 20.58
CA ASP A 57 -29.44 1.00 21.32
C ASP A 57 -29.47 1.69 22.69
N ARG A 58 -30.52 2.48 22.87
CA ARG A 58 -30.97 3.03 24.15
C ARG A 58 -31.73 1.92 24.89
N SER A 59 -31.28 1.57 26.09
CA SER A 59 -32.21 1.17 27.16
C SER A 59 -31.58 1.43 28.54
N SER A 60 -32.44 1.64 29.53
CA SER A 60 -32.25 2.46 30.72
C SER A 60 -32.07 1.68 32.02
N THR A 61 -31.59 2.41 33.03
CA THR A 61 -31.83 2.29 34.51
C THR A 61 -30.94 1.39 35.40
N PRO A 62 -30.76 1.75 36.71
CA PRO A 62 -29.50 1.61 37.44
C PRO A 62 -29.59 0.79 38.76
N SER A 63 -28.46 0.29 39.25
CA SER A 63 -28.25 -0.19 40.64
C SER A 63 -26.76 -0.55 40.81
N HIS A 64 -26.08 -0.50 41.95
CA HIS A 64 -26.35 -0.08 43.31
C HIS A 64 -24.97 0.17 43.97
N LYS A 65 -24.89 1.14 44.89
CA LYS A 65 -23.72 1.44 45.73
C LYS A 65 -23.27 0.23 46.57
N LYS A 66 -21.97 0.10 46.81
CA LYS A 66 -21.43 -0.27 48.14
C LYS A 66 -20.04 0.34 48.38
N TYR A 67 -19.86 0.73 49.64
CA TYR A 67 -18.88 1.61 50.27
C TYR A 67 -17.66 0.86 50.83
N GLU A 68 -16.70 1.65 51.34
CA GLU A 68 -15.57 1.38 52.26
C GLU A 68 -14.19 1.22 51.58
N ASN A 69 -13.10 1.92 51.96
CA ASN A 69 -12.77 2.74 53.15
C ASN A 69 -11.69 3.81 52.82
N TYR A 70 -11.78 4.97 53.50
CA TYR A 70 -10.70 5.96 53.77
C TYR A 70 -9.85 5.43 54.97
N ASP A 71 -8.58 5.74 55.26
CA ASP A 71 -7.71 6.95 55.24
C ASP A 71 -6.28 6.50 55.73
N PRO A 72 -5.22 7.33 55.95
CA PRO A 72 -5.01 8.75 55.62
C PRO A 72 -3.62 9.10 55.01
N VAL A 73 -3.55 10.39 54.68
CA VAL A 73 -2.48 11.25 54.12
C VAL A 73 -1.18 11.32 54.94
N GLU A 74 -0.05 11.39 54.23
CA GLU A 74 1.14 12.16 54.64
C GLU A 74 1.59 13.09 53.50
N GLN A 75 1.74 14.37 53.82
CA GLN A 75 2.18 15.46 52.93
C GLN A 75 3.68 15.70 53.07
N GLU A 76 4.43 15.71 51.97
CA GLU A 76 5.67 16.50 51.84
C GLU A 76 5.68 17.28 50.51
N VAL A 77 6.34 18.43 50.55
CA VAL A 77 6.27 19.62 49.67
C VAL A 77 7.31 19.52 48.51
N PRO A 78 7.13 20.22 47.37
CA PRO A 78 7.49 19.73 46.04
C PRO A 78 8.92 20.07 45.59
N GLN A 79 9.57 19.14 44.89
CA GLN A 79 10.77 19.40 44.10
C GLN A 79 10.45 19.49 42.60
N ILE A 80 11.02 20.54 42.00
CA ILE A 80 10.90 20.95 40.60
C ILE A 80 11.52 19.88 39.71
N GLN A 81 10.68 19.26 38.86
CA GLN A 81 11.11 18.30 37.84
C GLN A 81 10.57 18.72 36.48
N SER A 82 10.92 19.95 36.05
CA SER A 82 10.56 20.46 34.74
C SER A 82 11.76 20.42 33.79
N GLU A 83 12.11 19.23 33.29
CA GLU A 83 12.91 19.10 32.05
C GLU A 83 12.88 17.68 31.47
N VAL A 84 12.66 16.65 32.30
CA VAL A 84 12.54 15.25 31.84
C VAL A 84 11.18 14.97 31.17
N ASP A 85 10.10 15.59 31.65
CA ASP A 85 8.73 15.37 31.12
C ASP A 85 8.48 15.96 29.72
N LYS A 86 9.31 16.90 29.25
CA LYS A 86 9.18 17.44 27.89
C LYS A 86 9.83 16.55 26.83
N SER A 87 10.92 15.86 27.18
CA SER A 87 11.56 14.87 26.30
C SER A 87 10.62 13.68 26.11
N THR A 88 10.11 13.12 27.20
CA THR A 88 9.20 11.96 27.14
C THR A 88 7.87 12.28 26.46
N HIS A 89 7.36 13.52 26.55
CA HIS A 89 6.18 13.94 25.80
C HIS A 89 6.46 14.07 24.30
N LEU A 90 7.62 14.59 23.89
CA LEU A 90 8.00 14.69 22.48
C LEU A 90 8.29 13.31 21.90
N ASP A 91 8.99 12.45 22.63
CA ASP A 91 9.28 11.07 22.24
C ASP A 91 7.98 10.24 22.11
N ASN A 92 7.02 10.39 23.04
CA ASN A 92 5.69 9.77 22.94
C ASN A 92 4.85 10.32 21.79
N LEU A 93 4.99 11.61 21.47
CA LEU A 93 4.29 12.25 20.37
C LEU A 93 4.92 11.84 19.02
N MET A 94 6.23 11.63 18.97
CA MET A 94 6.96 11.06 17.83
C MET A 94 6.69 9.56 17.65
N GLU A 95 6.51 8.78 18.72
CA GLU A 95 6.01 7.40 18.63
C GLU A 95 4.57 7.33 18.13
N ARG A 96 3.71 8.27 18.55
CA ARG A 96 2.30 8.33 18.09
C ARG A 96 2.15 8.85 16.66
N LEU A 97 3.07 9.71 16.19
CA LEU A 97 3.10 10.25 14.83
C LEU A 97 3.89 9.37 13.86
N LYS A 98 4.67 8.40 14.35
CA LYS A 98 5.25 7.36 13.49
C LYS A 98 4.09 6.67 12.76
N PRO A 99 4.12 6.62 11.41
CA PRO A 99 3.18 5.81 10.67
C PRO A 99 3.29 4.39 11.21
N THR A 100 2.21 3.84 11.75
CA THR A 100 2.18 2.42 12.04
C THR A 100 2.32 1.72 10.70
N LEU A 101 3.44 1.00 10.50
CA LEU A 101 3.65 0.14 9.34
C LEU A 101 2.35 -0.61 9.02
N PRO A 102 1.91 -0.71 7.76
CA PRO A 102 0.79 -1.55 7.44
C PRO A 102 1.09 -2.97 7.92
N LYS A 103 0.15 -3.52 8.70
CA LYS A 103 0.14 -4.92 9.15
C LYS A 103 -0.07 -5.91 7.98
N ASP A 104 0.08 -5.44 6.74
CA ASP A 104 -0.10 -6.17 5.47
C ASP A 104 1.21 -6.77 4.94
N ALA A 105 2.33 -6.53 5.63
CA ALA A 105 3.61 -7.10 5.28
C ALA A 105 3.78 -8.49 5.92
N ILE A 106 3.61 -9.54 5.12
CA ILE A 106 4.02 -10.89 5.52
C ILE A 106 5.49 -11.04 5.15
N THR A 107 6.36 -10.79 6.14
CA THR A 107 7.80 -11.10 6.01
C THR A 107 7.99 -12.57 6.34
N ILE A 108 8.24 -13.38 5.31
CA ILE A 108 8.52 -14.80 5.49
C ILE A 108 10.05 -14.97 5.51
N ALA A 109 10.64 -14.83 6.70
CA ALA A 109 12.03 -15.15 6.92
C ALA A 109 12.18 -16.63 7.30
N ASN A 110 13.22 -17.28 6.77
CA ASN A 110 13.55 -18.66 7.14
C ASN A 110 14.09 -18.66 8.58
N ASP A 111 13.27 -19.03 9.57
CA ASP A 111 13.80 -19.40 10.89
C ASP A 111 14.40 -20.81 10.82
N ALA A 112 15.63 -20.86 10.32
CA ALA A 112 16.46 -22.05 10.37
C ALA A 112 17.90 -21.69 10.75
N ALA A 113 18.07 -21.04 11.91
CA ALA A 113 19.30 -21.10 12.70
C ALA A 113 19.10 -20.41 14.05
N ASN A 114 18.56 -21.11 15.04
CA ASN A 114 18.92 -20.89 16.45
C ASN A 114 18.47 -22.10 17.27
N LYS A 115 19.25 -23.19 17.19
CA LYS A 115 19.34 -24.15 18.27
C LYS A 115 20.80 -24.24 18.69
N THR A 116 21.02 -23.90 19.96
CA THR A 116 22.18 -24.20 20.81
C THR A 116 23.54 -23.63 20.39
N VAL A 117 24.15 -22.78 21.23
CA VAL A 117 25.26 -23.19 22.11
C VAL A 117 25.31 -22.23 23.31
N ARG A 118 25.35 -22.85 24.49
CA ARG A 118 25.51 -22.29 25.84
C ARG A 118 26.97 -21.90 26.03
N ASN A 119 27.22 -20.71 26.59
CA ASN A 119 28.56 -20.26 26.97
C ASN A 119 29.14 -21.16 28.06
N ASP A 120 30.36 -21.65 27.87
CA ASP A 120 31.41 -21.64 28.88
C ASP A 120 32.81 -21.75 28.24
N PRO A 121 33.86 -21.17 28.86
CA PRO A 121 35.14 -20.85 28.20
C PRO A 121 36.28 -21.82 28.56
N LEU A 122 37.27 -22.00 27.65
CA LEU A 122 38.74 -21.90 27.89
C LEU A 122 39.62 -22.73 26.91
N GLN A 123 40.73 -22.08 26.52
CA GLN A 123 42.08 -22.59 26.15
C GLN A 123 42.26 -23.33 24.81
N VAL A 124 42.92 -22.75 23.79
CA VAL A 124 44.38 -22.53 23.57
C VAL A 124 45.20 -23.83 23.43
N THR A 125 45.61 -24.16 22.18
CA THR A 125 46.96 -24.54 21.68
C THR A 125 46.82 -25.14 20.25
N ALA A 126 47.35 -24.49 19.19
CA ALA A 126 48.63 -24.81 18.48
C ALA A 126 48.79 -26.32 18.15
N LYS A 127 49.01 -26.82 16.92
CA LYS A 127 49.90 -26.43 15.80
C LYS A 127 49.74 -27.49 14.63
N PRO A 128 50.51 -27.49 13.50
CA PRO A 128 49.93 -27.56 12.14
C PRO A 128 50.56 -28.60 11.15
N LYS A 129 50.16 -28.50 9.86
CA LYS A 129 50.81 -29.01 8.61
C LYS A 129 50.55 -30.51 8.28
N THR A 130 50.52 -30.99 7.02
CA THR A 130 51.27 -30.62 5.80
C THR A 130 50.66 -31.27 4.55
N ASP A 131 50.80 -30.58 3.41
CA ASP A 131 50.90 -30.98 1.98
C ASP A 131 50.63 -32.42 1.50
N SER A 132 49.90 -32.53 0.37
CA SER A 132 50.51 -32.76 -0.97
C SER A 132 49.48 -33.30 -1.99
N SER A 133 49.43 -32.68 -3.18
CA SER A 133 48.97 -33.31 -4.45
C SER A 133 50.22 -33.89 -5.15
N PRO A 134 50.16 -34.79 -6.18
CA PRO A 134 49.74 -34.37 -7.54
C PRO A 134 49.25 -35.47 -8.57
N VAL A 135 48.56 -35.01 -9.64
CA VAL A 135 48.80 -35.29 -11.10
C VAL A 135 48.21 -36.52 -11.88
N GLN A 136 47.40 -36.15 -12.89
CA GLN A 136 47.22 -36.60 -14.31
C GLN A 136 46.60 -37.94 -14.74
N LYS A 137 45.62 -37.88 -15.68
CA LYS A 137 45.79 -38.13 -17.15
C LYS A 137 44.50 -37.91 -17.98
N GLU A 138 44.66 -37.29 -19.16
CA GLU A 138 43.68 -37.08 -20.25
C GLU A 138 43.42 -38.38 -21.06
N VAL A 139 42.32 -38.52 -21.81
CA VAL A 139 42.15 -38.33 -23.29
C VAL A 139 40.85 -39.14 -23.69
N PRO A 140 40.13 -39.00 -24.85
CA PRO A 140 39.77 -37.91 -25.80
C PRO A 140 38.23 -37.75 -26.02
N LYS A 141 37.83 -36.80 -26.88
CA LYS A 141 36.44 -36.44 -27.27
C LYS A 141 36.10 -36.85 -28.72
N PRO A 142 34.84 -37.24 -29.03
CA PRO A 142 34.20 -36.99 -30.35
C PRO A 142 32.80 -36.30 -30.23
N PRO A 143 32.15 -35.89 -31.35
CA PRO A 143 31.45 -34.59 -31.45
C PRO A 143 29.89 -34.70 -31.47
N PRO A 144 29.14 -33.65 -31.88
CA PRO A 144 28.15 -32.94 -31.07
C PRO A 144 26.70 -33.45 -31.22
N GLN A 145 25.90 -33.39 -30.14
CA GLN A 145 24.44 -33.51 -30.23
C GLN A 145 23.77 -32.27 -29.64
N GLU A 146 22.88 -31.70 -30.44
CA GLU A 146 22.02 -30.56 -30.15
C GLU A 146 21.18 -30.79 -28.88
N LYS A 147 21.21 -29.81 -27.98
CA LYS A 147 20.15 -29.59 -27.00
C LYS A 147 19.71 -28.14 -27.05
N GLN A 148 18.41 -27.98 -27.29
CA GLN A 148 17.67 -26.73 -27.31
C GLN A 148 17.91 -25.92 -26.04
N LYS A 149 18.17 -24.63 -26.24
CA LYS A 149 18.50 -23.65 -25.22
C LYS A 149 17.21 -23.10 -24.62
N GLY A 150 16.92 -23.48 -23.38
CA GLY A 150 15.91 -22.84 -22.54
C GLY A 150 16.43 -21.52 -21.95
N MET A 151 15.54 -20.53 -21.97
CA MET A 151 15.48 -19.24 -21.26
C MET A 151 16.77 -18.69 -20.63
N SER A 152 17.26 -17.60 -21.23
CA SER A 152 18.36 -16.77 -20.73
C SER A 152 18.00 -16.10 -19.39
N GLN A 153 18.78 -16.38 -18.34
CA GLN A 153 18.89 -15.51 -17.18
C GLN A 153 19.64 -14.23 -17.60
N VAL A 154 19.00 -13.08 -17.39
CA VAL A 154 19.61 -11.76 -17.57
C VAL A 154 20.53 -11.50 -16.39
N THR A 155 21.84 -11.53 -16.63
CA THR A 155 22.86 -11.07 -15.68
C THR A 155 23.07 -9.56 -15.81
N GLU A 156 22.78 -8.83 -14.73
CA GLU A 156 23.17 -7.43 -14.54
C GLU A 156 24.69 -7.31 -14.45
N HIS A 157 25.28 -6.53 -15.35
CA HIS A 157 26.60 -5.94 -15.16
C HIS A 157 26.50 -4.45 -15.45
N ASP A 158 26.62 -3.64 -14.40
CA ASP A 158 26.99 -2.24 -14.55
C ASP A 158 28.03 -1.90 -13.46
N LYS A 159 29.19 -1.40 -13.89
CA LYS A 159 30.27 -0.91 -13.03
C LYS A 159 30.32 0.61 -13.17
N GLY A 160 30.20 1.33 -12.06
CA GLY A 160 30.66 2.73 -12.00
C GLY A 160 30.02 3.59 -10.91
N ALA A 161 30.75 3.74 -9.81
CA ALA A 161 30.77 4.87 -8.86
C ALA A 161 29.63 5.05 -7.82
N ASN A 162 29.98 4.62 -6.60
CA ASN A 162 29.72 5.17 -5.27
C ASN A 162 28.34 5.04 -4.58
N SER A 163 28.36 4.11 -3.61
CA SER A 163 27.66 4.10 -2.30
C SER A 163 26.17 4.42 -2.29
N ASP A 164 25.41 3.52 -2.91
CA ASP A 164 24.03 3.22 -2.54
C ASP A 164 23.76 1.72 -2.86
N GLU A 165 24.78 0.88 -2.65
CA GLU A 165 24.77 -0.57 -2.94
C GLU A 165 23.93 -1.33 -1.92
N THR A 166 22.63 -1.10 -1.98
CA THR A 166 21.59 -2.10 -2.19
C THR A 166 20.30 -1.38 -1.90
N GLY A 167 19.51 -0.96 -2.88
CA GLY A 167 18.16 -0.40 -2.64
C GLY A 167 17.14 -1.40 -2.07
N LYS A 168 17.60 -2.46 -1.40
CA LYS A 168 16.87 -3.60 -0.84
C LYS A 168 16.32 -3.38 0.59
N PRO A 169 16.95 -2.62 1.52
CA PRO A 169 16.32 -2.29 2.79
C PRO A 169 15.12 -1.37 2.58
N CYS A 170 15.22 -0.45 1.61
CA CYS A 170 14.11 0.42 1.22
C CYS A 170 12.86 -0.38 0.83
N GLN A 171 12.95 -1.31 -0.14
CA GLN A 171 11.77 -2.03 -0.63
C GLN A 171 11.14 -2.91 0.45
N LEU A 172 11.96 -3.49 1.34
CA LEU A 172 11.47 -4.23 2.51
C LEU A 172 10.65 -3.33 3.44
N GLU A 173 11.15 -2.13 3.73
CA GLU A 173 10.52 -1.18 4.62
C GLU A 173 9.29 -0.53 3.96
N PHE A 174 9.49 0.15 2.84
CA PHE A 174 8.51 1.03 2.19
C PHE A 174 7.86 0.48 0.91
N GLY A 175 8.22 -0.74 0.47
CA GLY A 175 7.55 -1.41 -0.65
C GLY A 175 7.69 -0.68 -1.98
N SER A 176 6.57 -0.56 -2.71
CA SER A 176 6.54 0.03 -4.05
C SER A 176 6.84 1.54 -4.06
N TYR A 177 6.77 2.23 -2.92
CA TYR A 177 7.25 3.61 -2.81
C TYR A 177 8.71 3.74 -3.25
N CYS A 178 9.56 2.75 -2.94
CA CYS A 178 10.97 2.78 -3.30
C CYS A 178 11.21 2.71 -4.80
N LEU A 179 10.37 1.96 -5.52
CA LEU A 179 10.41 1.93 -6.98
C LEU A 179 9.91 3.26 -7.54
N TRP A 180 8.77 3.73 -7.04
CA TRP A 180 8.20 5.01 -7.45
C TRP A 180 9.18 6.18 -7.24
N ARG A 181 9.81 6.29 -6.06
CA ARG A 181 10.80 7.33 -5.72
C ARG A 181 11.99 7.33 -6.66
N LYS A 182 12.47 6.15 -7.08
CA LYS A 182 13.62 6.04 -7.99
C LYS A 182 13.28 6.57 -9.38
N GLU A 183 12.13 6.17 -9.91
CA GLU A 183 11.66 6.59 -11.23
C GLU A 183 11.28 8.07 -11.27
N HIS A 184 10.78 8.62 -10.15
CA HIS A 184 10.36 10.01 -10.02
C HIS A 184 11.39 10.86 -9.26
N LYS A 185 12.66 10.43 -9.25
CA LYS A 185 13.73 11.19 -8.59
C LYS A 185 13.94 12.51 -9.31
N GLU A 186 13.52 13.60 -8.69
CA GLU A 186 13.79 14.92 -9.21
C GLU A 186 15.28 15.28 -9.09
N VAL A 187 15.80 15.95 -10.11
CA VAL A 187 17.14 16.52 -10.07
C VAL A 187 17.11 17.73 -9.13
N MET A 188 17.98 17.76 -8.12
CA MET A 188 18.12 18.92 -7.23
C MET A 188 18.51 20.16 -8.05
N LYS A 189 17.62 21.15 -8.10
CA LYS A 189 17.83 22.41 -8.83
C LYS A 189 18.44 23.49 -7.94
N ASP A 190 18.25 23.38 -6.63
CA ASP A 190 18.63 24.40 -5.64
C ASP A 190 20.10 24.25 -5.21
N ARG A 191 21.00 24.64 -6.12
CA ARG A 191 22.45 24.50 -5.92
C ARG A 191 22.96 25.44 -4.83
N VAL A 192 22.41 26.64 -4.73
CA VAL A 192 22.86 27.65 -3.75
C VAL A 192 22.41 27.25 -2.35
N VAL A 193 21.14 26.86 -2.18
CA VAL A 193 20.63 26.32 -0.90
C VAL A 193 21.42 25.10 -0.46
N LYS A 194 21.73 24.18 -1.39
CA LYS A 194 22.57 23.01 -1.09
C LYS A 194 23.95 23.44 -0.59
N GLN A 195 24.64 24.33 -1.31
CA GLN A 195 25.96 24.82 -0.91
C GLN A 195 25.92 25.50 0.46
N MET A 196 24.88 26.29 0.74
CA MET A 196 24.70 26.90 2.06
C MET A 196 24.53 25.89 3.18
N LYS A 197 23.77 24.80 2.95
CA LYS A 197 23.62 23.70 3.91
C LYS A 197 24.96 23.00 4.16
N ASP A 198 25.71 22.71 3.09
CA ASP A 198 27.03 22.07 3.17
C ASP A 198 28.02 22.94 3.98
N ASP A 199 28.08 24.24 3.71
CA ASP A 199 28.91 25.20 4.46
C ASP A 199 28.46 25.32 5.92
N LEU A 200 27.16 25.31 6.19
CA LEU A 200 26.62 25.33 7.56
C LEU A 200 27.04 24.09 8.35
N PHE A 201 27.02 22.89 7.74
CA PHE A 201 27.49 21.66 8.38
C PHE A 201 28.98 21.73 8.73
N VAL A 202 29.81 22.22 7.80
CA VAL A 202 31.24 22.43 8.07
C VAL A 202 31.44 23.46 9.18
N ALA A 203 30.76 24.59 9.13
CA ALA A 203 30.85 25.64 10.15
C ALA A 203 30.48 25.11 11.55
N ARG A 204 29.37 24.36 11.66
CA ARG A 204 28.91 23.73 12.92
C ARG A 204 29.91 22.70 13.46
N ALA A 205 30.58 21.96 12.58
CA ALA A 205 31.56 20.98 13.01
C ALA A 205 32.82 21.60 13.64
N TYR A 206 33.30 22.72 13.08
CA TYR A 206 34.50 23.40 13.57
C TYR A 206 34.25 24.35 14.75
N PHE A 207 33.04 24.93 14.84
CA PHE A 207 32.71 25.94 15.85
C PHE A 207 33.05 25.54 17.30
N PRO A 208 32.69 24.33 17.80
CA PRO A 208 33.00 23.92 19.17
C PRO A 208 34.49 23.87 19.49
N SER A 209 35.33 23.54 18.50
CA SER A 209 36.79 23.46 18.67
C SER A 209 37.42 24.85 18.68
N ILE A 210 36.98 25.75 17.79
CA ILE A 210 37.44 27.14 17.72
C ILE A 210 36.99 27.94 18.96
N ALA A 211 35.77 27.71 19.44
CA ALA A 211 35.21 28.43 20.58
C ALA A 211 35.95 28.15 21.91
N LYS A 212 36.73 27.06 21.99
CA LYS A 212 37.57 26.74 23.16
C LYS A 212 38.92 27.46 23.15
N LEU A 213 39.33 28.04 22.02
CA LEU A 213 40.60 28.73 21.87
C LEU A 213 40.43 30.22 22.18
N THR A 214 40.83 30.65 23.37
CA THR A 214 40.77 32.06 23.81
C THR A 214 41.54 33.02 22.89
N SER A 215 42.61 32.53 22.24
CA SER A 215 43.37 33.30 21.25
C SER A 215 42.59 33.61 19.96
N HIS A 216 41.45 32.96 19.74
CA HIS A 216 40.64 33.05 18.52
C HIS A 216 39.21 33.57 18.79
N ASP A 217 38.97 34.26 19.91
CA ASP A 217 37.65 34.76 20.34
C ASP A 217 36.92 35.63 19.30
N LYS A 218 37.67 36.46 18.56
CA LYS A 218 37.10 37.27 17.47
C LYS A 218 36.54 36.37 16.35
N MET A 219 37.32 35.37 15.93
CA MET A 219 36.94 34.43 14.89
C MET A 219 35.76 33.54 15.33
N SER A 220 35.76 33.10 16.58
CA SER A 220 34.65 32.33 17.18
C SER A 220 33.33 33.13 17.11
N ARG A 221 33.34 34.41 17.50
CA ARG A 221 32.17 35.29 17.42
C ARG A 221 31.68 35.50 15.98
N GLU A 222 32.60 35.74 15.05
CA GLU A 222 32.25 35.90 13.63
C GLU A 222 31.66 34.61 13.03
N LEU A 223 32.23 33.44 13.34
CA LEU A 223 31.70 32.14 12.92
C LEU A 223 30.30 31.89 13.48
N LYS A 224 30.09 32.16 14.78
CA LYS A 224 28.77 32.03 15.41
C LYS A 224 27.72 32.91 14.72
N GLN A 225 28.06 34.16 14.41
CA GLN A 225 27.15 35.08 13.72
C GLN A 225 26.76 34.56 12.33
N ASN A 226 27.72 34.07 11.55
CA ASN A 226 27.41 33.53 10.21
C ASN A 226 26.59 32.24 10.30
N ILE A 227 26.84 31.37 11.29
CA ILE A 227 26.00 30.17 11.54
C ILE A 227 24.56 30.58 11.80
N GLN A 228 24.33 31.51 12.74
CA GLN A 228 22.98 31.99 13.08
C GLN A 228 22.28 32.68 11.90
N GLU A 229 23.03 33.43 11.10
CA GLU A 229 22.50 34.08 9.90
C GLU A 229 22.07 33.05 8.84
N PHE A 230 22.88 32.01 8.60
CA PHE A 230 22.53 30.93 7.68
C PHE A 230 21.34 30.11 8.18
N GLU A 231 21.30 29.78 9.48
CA GLU A 231 20.18 29.07 10.10
C GLU A 231 18.86 29.83 9.92
N LYS A 232 18.88 31.15 10.15
CA LYS A 232 17.70 31.99 9.95
C LYS A 232 17.23 31.95 8.49
N ILE A 233 18.14 32.10 7.54
CA ILE A 233 17.80 32.11 6.11
C ILE A 233 17.24 30.74 5.69
N LEU A 234 17.90 29.65 6.08
CA LEU A 234 17.47 28.30 5.74
C LEU A 234 16.19 27.86 6.48
N SER A 235 15.77 28.58 7.52
CA SER A 235 14.45 28.39 8.16
C SER A 235 13.30 29.02 7.38
N GLU A 236 13.60 30.03 6.54
CA GLU A 236 12.61 30.78 5.77
C GLU A 236 12.65 30.44 4.26
N SER A 237 13.79 29.96 3.75
CA SER A 237 14.03 29.66 2.33
C SER A 237 14.33 28.18 2.13
N THR A 238 13.55 27.50 1.28
CA THR A 238 13.75 26.10 0.93
C THR A 238 14.29 25.90 -0.49
N THR A 239 14.06 26.88 -1.39
CA THR A 239 14.56 26.88 -2.77
C THR A 239 15.48 28.05 -3.06
N ASP A 240 16.27 27.95 -4.14
CA ASP A 240 17.14 29.06 -4.60
C ASP A 240 16.33 30.31 -4.97
N ALA A 241 15.07 30.13 -5.38
CA ALA A 241 14.17 31.24 -5.72
C ALA A 241 13.67 32.01 -4.48
N ASP A 242 13.64 31.37 -3.32
CA ASP A 242 13.20 31.98 -2.06
C ASP A 242 14.33 32.74 -1.35
N LEU A 243 15.54 32.72 -1.89
CA LEU A 243 16.71 33.32 -1.25
C LEU A 243 16.69 34.86 -1.35
N PRO A 244 17.08 35.57 -0.28
CA PRO A 244 17.15 37.03 -0.29
C PRO A 244 18.10 37.61 -1.36
N SER A 245 17.74 38.75 -1.93
CA SER A 245 18.68 39.56 -2.71
C SER A 245 19.88 39.91 -1.81
N HIS A 246 21.11 39.59 -2.24
CA HIS A 246 22.40 39.67 -1.50
C HIS A 246 22.95 38.39 -0.85
N MET A 247 22.44 37.20 -1.18
CA MET A 247 23.02 35.95 -0.68
C MET A 247 24.49 35.70 -1.06
N GLU A 248 24.90 36.11 -2.27
CA GLU A 248 26.27 35.91 -2.76
C GLU A 248 27.33 36.48 -1.79
N LYS A 249 27.11 37.69 -1.26
CA LYS A 249 28.04 38.31 -0.31
C LYS A 249 28.09 37.55 1.03
N ARG A 250 26.95 37.00 1.47
CA ARG A 250 26.86 36.22 2.72
C ARG A 250 27.53 34.85 2.57
N LEU A 251 27.36 34.22 1.42
CA LEU A 251 28.03 32.97 1.05
C LEU A 251 29.54 33.11 1.06
N GLN A 252 30.07 34.10 0.33
CA GLN A 252 31.50 34.41 0.30
C GLN A 252 32.07 34.70 1.70
N LYS A 253 31.30 35.36 2.56
CA LYS A 253 31.69 35.64 3.95
C LYS A 253 31.80 34.35 4.77
N MET A 254 30.83 33.42 4.65
CA MET A 254 30.87 32.11 5.31
C MET A 254 32.09 31.30 4.84
N GLU A 255 32.28 31.16 3.52
CA GLU A 255 33.40 30.43 2.93
C GLU A 255 34.77 30.99 3.33
N ALA A 256 34.89 32.31 3.40
CA ALA A 256 36.12 32.97 3.84
C ALA A 256 36.45 32.64 5.30
N ILE A 257 35.44 32.59 6.18
CA ILE A 257 35.65 32.19 7.58
C ILE A 257 35.94 30.70 7.68
N ILE A 258 35.24 29.83 6.95
CA ILE A 258 35.52 28.39 6.93
C ILE A 258 36.97 28.13 6.50
N ARG A 259 37.48 28.83 5.48
CA ARG A 259 38.89 28.74 5.07
C ARG A 259 39.85 29.14 6.18
N LYS A 260 39.59 30.25 6.89
CA LYS A 260 40.41 30.68 8.04
C LYS A 260 40.40 29.64 9.16
N VAL A 261 39.23 29.12 9.50
CA VAL A 261 39.05 28.14 10.57
C VAL A 261 39.75 26.82 10.24
N LYS A 262 39.69 26.35 8.99
CA LYS A 262 40.41 25.15 8.52
C LYS A 262 41.94 25.28 8.60
N SER A 263 42.47 26.50 8.61
CA SER A 263 43.93 26.73 8.72
C SER A 263 44.45 26.70 10.16
N VAL A 264 43.57 26.67 11.16
CA VAL A 264 43.95 26.58 12.58
C VAL A 264 44.33 25.13 12.90
N ILE A 265 45.43 24.95 13.65
CA ILE A 265 45.83 23.63 14.15
C ILE A 265 44.84 23.22 15.24
N LEU A 266 44.04 22.18 14.96
CA LEU A 266 42.99 21.68 15.85
C LEU A 266 43.14 20.17 16.04
N ASP A 267 42.57 19.65 17.14
CA ASP A 267 42.35 18.22 17.31
C ASP A 267 41.21 17.77 16.38
N CYS A 268 41.57 17.14 15.26
CA CYS A 268 40.65 16.63 14.26
C CYS A 268 39.64 15.63 14.83
N ASN A 269 39.93 14.95 15.96
CA ASN A 269 39.00 14.00 16.57
C ASN A 269 37.71 14.68 17.04
N ASN A 270 37.78 15.94 17.50
CA ASN A 270 36.59 16.67 17.94
C ASN A 270 35.71 17.11 16.77
N VAL A 271 36.35 17.49 15.65
CA VAL A 271 35.65 17.87 14.42
C VAL A 271 35.02 16.65 13.76
N ASP A 272 35.75 15.53 13.67
CA ASP A 272 35.22 14.24 13.17
C ASP A 272 34.01 13.78 14.00
N LYS A 273 34.11 13.77 15.34
CA LYS A 273 32.97 13.46 16.22
C LYS A 273 31.77 14.35 15.94
N LYS A 274 31.97 15.64 15.70
CA LYS A 274 30.88 16.58 15.39
C LYS A 274 30.29 16.35 14.01
N LEU A 275 31.11 16.04 13.00
CA LEU A 275 30.63 15.67 11.66
C LEU A 275 29.80 14.39 11.69
N ARG A 276 30.23 13.37 12.46
CA ARG A 276 29.44 12.14 12.64
C ARG A 276 28.09 12.42 13.29
N GLN A 277 28.06 13.22 14.34
CA GLN A 277 26.79 13.63 14.97
C GLN A 277 25.87 14.38 14.00
N ILE A 278 26.42 15.24 13.14
CA ILE A 278 25.62 15.93 12.11
C ILE A 278 25.12 14.92 11.08
N LEU A 279 25.97 13.99 10.63
CA LEU A 279 25.58 12.94 9.69
C LEU A 279 24.41 12.11 10.25
N ASP A 280 24.54 11.59 11.47
CA ASP A 280 23.50 10.80 12.14
C ASP A 280 22.17 11.58 12.19
N LEU A 281 22.21 12.85 12.61
CA LEU A 281 21.01 13.71 12.64
C LEU A 281 20.39 13.94 11.25
N THR A 282 21.22 14.13 10.22
CA THR A 282 20.72 14.31 8.84
C THR A 282 20.18 13.02 8.23
N GLU A 283 20.74 11.86 8.60
CA GLU A 283 20.21 10.56 8.20
C GLU A 283 18.85 10.31 8.85
N ASP A 284 18.69 10.64 10.14
CA ASP A 284 17.40 10.56 10.85
C ASP A 284 16.34 11.49 10.22
N GLU A 285 16.71 12.73 9.90
CA GLU A 285 15.81 13.69 9.21
C GLU A 285 15.39 13.19 7.82
N ALA A 286 16.34 12.65 7.05
CA ALA A 286 16.07 12.07 5.74
C ALA A 286 15.16 10.84 5.84
N HIS A 287 15.39 9.96 6.82
CA HIS A 287 14.55 8.80 7.08
C HIS A 287 13.14 9.20 7.50
N PHE A 288 12.99 10.23 8.35
CA PHE A 288 11.71 10.77 8.76
C PHE A 288 10.88 11.25 7.55
N HIS A 289 11.47 12.10 6.69
CA HIS A 289 10.78 12.58 5.49
C HIS A 289 10.49 11.47 4.48
N MET A 290 11.37 10.49 4.38
CA MET A 290 11.16 9.30 3.56
C MET A 290 9.97 8.47 4.06
N SER A 291 9.86 8.28 5.38
CA SER A 291 8.74 7.58 6.02
C SER A 291 7.42 8.32 5.82
N GLN A 292 7.42 9.64 5.97
CA GLN A 292 6.25 10.48 5.70
C GLN A 292 5.81 10.37 4.22
N SER A 293 6.77 10.41 3.29
CA SER A 293 6.51 10.29 1.87
C SER A 293 5.96 8.92 1.50
N ALA A 294 6.51 7.84 2.10
CA ALA A 294 6.02 6.48 1.92
C ALA A 294 4.59 6.31 2.44
N PHE A 295 4.25 6.91 3.58
CA PHE A 295 2.89 6.92 4.12
C PHE A 295 1.90 7.63 3.17
N LEU A 296 2.26 8.81 2.68
CA LEU A 296 1.42 9.55 1.72
C LEU A 296 1.26 8.79 0.40
N TYR A 297 2.33 8.16 -0.08
CA TYR A 297 2.26 7.26 -1.24
C TYR A 297 1.27 6.13 -1.00
N GLN A 298 1.35 5.46 0.16
CA GLN A 298 0.45 4.37 0.50
C GLN A 298 -1.01 4.82 0.56
N LEU A 299 -1.27 5.98 1.17
CA LEU A 299 -2.60 6.58 1.20
C LEU A 299 -3.12 6.83 -0.22
N ALA A 300 -2.28 7.40 -1.10
CA ALA A 300 -2.67 7.72 -2.46
C ALA A 300 -2.95 6.49 -3.34
N VAL A 301 -2.27 5.36 -3.11
CA VAL A 301 -2.50 4.13 -3.89
C VAL A 301 -3.61 3.23 -3.34
N GLN A 302 -3.97 3.34 -2.06
CA GLN A 302 -5.01 2.51 -1.43
C GLN A 302 -6.36 3.21 -1.30
N THR A 303 -6.42 4.54 -1.39
CA THR A 303 -7.68 5.27 -1.29
C THR A 303 -8.35 5.49 -2.65
N MET A 304 -9.67 5.63 -2.64
CA MET A 304 -10.44 5.94 -3.84
C MET A 304 -10.19 7.40 -4.26
N PRO A 305 -9.79 7.66 -5.52
CA PRO A 305 -9.67 9.01 -6.05
C PRO A 305 -11.01 9.77 -5.96
N LYS A 306 -10.94 11.08 -5.68
CA LYS A 306 -12.13 11.95 -5.58
C LYS A 306 -13.02 11.91 -6.83
N SER A 307 -12.42 11.81 -8.01
CA SER A 307 -13.12 11.71 -9.28
C SER A 307 -13.93 10.42 -9.40
N LEU A 308 -13.37 9.26 -8.99
CA LEU A 308 -14.08 7.99 -8.97
C LEU A 308 -15.17 7.94 -7.90
N HIS A 309 -14.92 8.54 -6.74
CA HIS A 309 -15.94 8.68 -5.70
C HIS A 309 -17.11 9.54 -6.18
N CYS A 310 -16.84 10.68 -6.83
CA CYS A 310 -17.86 11.51 -7.47
C CYS A 310 -18.68 10.70 -8.49
N LEU A 311 -18.01 9.93 -9.36
CA LEU A 311 -18.68 9.10 -10.37
C LEU A 311 -19.67 8.12 -9.72
N SER A 312 -19.21 7.36 -8.72
CA SER A 312 -20.05 6.40 -7.99
C SER A 312 -21.25 7.06 -7.30
N MET A 313 -21.02 8.18 -6.61
CA MET A 313 -22.09 8.91 -5.92
C MET A 313 -23.12 9.47 -6.89
N ARG A 314 -22.69 10.04 -8.02
CA ARG A 314 -23.61 10.63 -9.00
C ARG A 314 -24.43 9.58 -9.74
N LEU A 315 -23.83 8.45 -10.09
CA LEU A 315 -24.56 7.33 -10.68
C LEU A 315 -25.59 6.77 -9.70
N THR A 316 -25.24 6.64 -8.41
CA THR A 316 -26.20 6.22 -7.38
C THR A 316 -27.38 7.19 -7.29
N VAL A 317 -27.13 8.50 -7.22
CA VAL A 317 -28.20 9.50 -7.17
C VAL A 317 -29.07 9.44 -8.42
N GLU A 318 -28.48 9.28 -9.60
CA GLU A 318 -29.23 9.18 -10.86
C GLU A 318 -30.10 7.93 -10.93
N TYR A 319 -29.61 6.80 -10.41
CA TYR A 319 -30.36 5.55 -10.36
C TYR A 319 -31.69 5.74 -9.63
N PHE A 320 -31.66 6.37 -8.45
CA PHE A 320 -32.87 6.61 -7.64
C PHE A 320 -33.78 7.71 -8.18
N LYS A 321 -33.28 8.60 -9.05
CA LYS A 321 -34.11 9.59 -9.76
C LYS A 321 -34.86 8.99 -10.95
N SER A 322 -34.33 7.93 -11.53
CA SER A 322 -34.89 7.29 -12.72
C SER A 322 -36.10 6.44 -12.34
N GLN A 323 -37.31 6.91 -12.66
CA GLN A 323 -38.59 6.32 -12.22
C GLN A 323 -38.95 4.94 -12.83
N SER A 324 -38.12 4.35 -13.69
CA SER A 324 -38.53 3.20 -14.51
C SER A 324 -37.39 2.30 -14.98
N LEU A 325 -36.47 1.89 -14.09
CA LEU A 325 -35.55 0.80 -14.40
C LEU A 325 -36.22 -0.54 -14.06
N GLU A 326 -37.33 -0.88 -14.75
CA GLU A 326 -37.78 -2.27 -14.84
C GLU A 326 -36.78 -3.01 -15.76
N MET A 327 -35.70 -3.46 -15.13
CA MET A 327 -34.59 -4.16 -15.78
C MET A 327 -34.91 -5.65 -15.91
N ASP A 328 -35.91 -5.99 -16.72
CA ASP A 328 -36.18 -7.38 -17.10
C ASP A 328 -35.29 -7.77 -18.29
N ILE A 329 -34.02 -8.06 -17.97
CA ILE A 329 -33.19 -8.89 -18.85
C ILE A 329 -33.53 -10.33 -18.49
N SER A 330 -33.91 -11.13 -19.50
CA SER A 330 -34.22 -12.56 -19.37
C SER A 330 -33.23 -13.27 -18.44
N SER A 331 -33.74 -13.65 -17.27
CA SER A 331 -33.01 -14.34 -16.21
C SER A 331 -32.38 -15.65 -16.67
N ASP A 332 -32.93 -16.23 -17.74
CA ASP A 332 -32.59 -17.56 -18.22
C ASP A 332 -31.14 -17.66 -18.69
N LYS A 333 -30.56 -16.56 -19.19
CA LYS A 333 -29.15 -16.55 -19.59
C LYS A 333 -28.19 -16.61 -18.41
N TYR A 334 -28.57 -16.09 -17.24
CA TYR A 334 -27.67 -16.00 -16.09
C TYR A 334 -27.33 -17.37 -15.49
N VAL A 335 -28.17 -18.36 -15.72
CA VAL A 335 -28.02 -19.72 -15.18
C VAL A 335 -27.79 -20.77 -16.27
N ASN A 336 -27.74 -20.38 -17.55
CA ASN A 336 -27.63 -21.32 -18.66
C ASN A 336 -26.20 -21.90 -18.77
N PRO A 337 -25.98 -23.19 -18.43
CA PRO A 337 -24.65 -23.77 -18.37
C PRO A 337 -23.96 -23.93 -19.73
N LEU A 338 -24.65 -23.66 -20.84
CA LEU A 338 -24.08 -23.66 -22.20
C LEU A 338 -23.36 -22.35 -22.56
N LEU A 339 -23.53 -21.30 -21.75
CA LEU A 339 -22.89 -20.01 -21.95
C LEU A 339 -21.55 -19.91 -21.21
N GLN A 340 -20.77 -18.90 -21.58
CA GLN A 340 -19.47 -18.61 -20.98
C GLN A 340 -19.64 -17.61 -19.85
N HIS A 341 -19.63 -18.12 -18.62
CA HIS A 341 -19.82 -17.32 -17.41
C HIS A 341 -18.49 -16.80 -16.87
N TYR A 342 -18.36 -15.48 -16.86
CA TYR A 342 -17.26 -14.73 -16.26
C TYR A 342 -17.73 -14.05 -14.98
N VAL A 343 -16.92 -14.10 -13.92
CA VAL A 343 -17.25 -13.51 -12.62
C VAL A 343 -16.20 -12.47 -12.25
N ILE A 344 -16.64 -11.27 -11.86
CA ILE A 344 -15.78 -10.16 -11.46
C ILE A 344 -16.23 -9.69 -10.07
N PHE A 345 -15.32 -9.75 -9.09
CA PHE A 345 -15.56 -9.22 -7.75
C PHE A 345 -14.92 -7.83 -7.65
N SER A 346 -15.71 -6.77 -7.62
CA SER A 346 -15.18 -5.41 -7.57
C SER A 346 -16.17 -4.37 -7.03
N ASN A 347 -15.61 -3.31 -6.45
CA ASN A 347 -16.31 -2.06 -6.14
C ASN A 347 -15.92 -0.92 -7.09
N ASN A 348 -15.06 -1.17 -8.07
CA ASN A 348 -14.57 -0.16 -9.00
C ASN A 348 -15.28 -0.26 -10.36
N ILE A 349 -16.16 0.70 -10.63
CA ILE A 349 -17.00 0.77 -11.84
C ILE A 349 -16.14 0.74 -13.11
N LEU A 350 -15.08 1.54 -13.17
CA LEU A 350 -14.25 1.65 -14.37
C LEU A 350 -13.37 0.43 -14.57
N ALA A 351 -12.83 -0.12 -13.49
CA ALA A 351 -12.01 -1.33 -13.54
C ALA A 351 -12.83 -2.50 -14.11
N SER A 352 -14.00 -2.79 -13.53
CA SER A 352 -14.94 -3.80 -14.06
C SER A 352 -15.34 -3.52 -15.51
N SER A 353 -15.64 -2.26 -15.84
CA SER A 353 -16.00 -1.86 -17.21
C SER A 353 -14.89 -2.14 -18.22
N VAL A 354 -13.62 -1.88 -17.87
CA VAL A 354 -12.48 -2.14 -18.74
C VAL A 354 -12.25 -3.63 -18.92
N VAL A 355 -12.39 -4.43 -17.87
CA VAL A 355 -12.27 -5.89 -17.96
C VAL A 355 -13.34 -6.46 -18.89
N ILE A 356 -14.60 -6.07 -18.72
CA ILE A 356 -15.71 -6.52 -19.57
C ILE A 356 -15.48 -6.06 -21.01
N ASN A 357 -15.21 -4.76 -21.22
CA ASN A 357 -15.03 -4.22 -22.57
C ASN A 357 -13.84 -4.84 -23.28
N SER A 358 -12.69 -4.98 -22.62
CA SER A 358 -11.52 -5.64 -23.19
C SER A 358 -11.79 -7.12 -23.52
N THR A 359 -12.53 -7.85 -22.69
CA THR A 359 -12.90 -9.24 -22.96
C THR A 359 -13.83 -9.36 -24.17
N VAL A 360 -14.90 -8.56 -24.18
CA VAL A 360 -15.92 -8.55 -25.25
C VAL A 360 -15.35 -8.07 -26.59
N MET A 361 -14.43 -7.11 -26.56
CA MET A 361 -13.84 -6.56 -27.78
C MET A 361 -12.99 -7.59 -28.52
N HIS A 362 -12.32 -8.50 -27.81
CA HIS A 362 -11.51 -9.57 -28.39
C HIS A 362 -12.25 -10.91 -28.53
N ALA A 363 -13.49 -11.01 -28.02
CA ALA A 363 -14.30 -12.22 -28.14
C ALA A 363 -14.69 -12.51 -29.59
N LYS A 364 -14.65 -13.79 -29.98
CA LYS A 364 -15.18 -14.26 -31.27
C LYS A 364 -16.70 -14.23 -31.32
N GLU A 365 -17.35 -14.61 -30.22
CA GLU A 365 -18.81 -14.71 -30.11
C GLU A 365 -19.31 -14.05 -28.81
N SER A 366 -19.44 -12.72 -28.82
CA SER A 366 -19.80 -11.97 -27.61
C SER A 366 -21.18 -12.34 -27.04
N VAL A 367 -22.11 -12.80 -27.90
CA VAL A 367 -23.45 -13.28 -27.52
C VAL A 367 -23.44 -14.49 -26.56
N LYS A 368 -22.34 -15.26 -26.53
CA LYS A 368 -22.17 -16.40 -25.64
C LYS A 368 -21.64 -16.01 -24.25
N GLN A 369 -21.22 -14.76 -24.07
CA GLN A 369 -20.59 -14.30 -22.84
C GLN A 369 -21.60 -13.72 -21.86
N VAL A 370 -21.51 -14.18 -20.62
CA VAL A 370 -22.29 -13.69 -19.48
C VAL A 370 -21.32 -13.23 -18.41
N PHE A 371 -21.41 -11.96 -18.02
CA PHE A 371 -20.59 -11.37 -16.96
C PHE A 371 -21.42 -11.19 -15.70
N HIS A 372 -20.93 -11.71 -14.58
CA HIS A 372 -21.50 -11.51 -13.26
C HIS A 372 -20.58 -10.60 -12.45
N VAL A 373 -21.02 -9.35 -12.27
CA VAL A 373 -20.31 -8.35 -11.47
C VAL A 373 -20.83 -8.41 -10.05
N VAL A 374 -20.05 -9.02 -9.16
CA VAL A 374 -20.37 -9.15 -7.73
C VAL A 374 -19.80 -7.94 -6.98
N THR A 375 -20.66 -7.19 -6.31
CA THR A 375 -20.29 -5.92 -5.67
C THR A 375 -21.01 -5.69 -4.35
N SER A 376 -20.44 -4.81 -3.52
CA SER A 376 -21.06 -4.39 -2.26
C SER A 376 -22.34 -3.59 -2.50
N GLY A 377 -23.25 -3.61 -1.54
CA GLY A 377 -24.50 -2.86 -1.60
C GLY A 377 -24.30 -1.36 -1.73
N GLN A 378 -23.16 -0.84 -1.26
CA GLN A 378 -22.77 0.57 -1.42
C GLN A 378 -22.51 0.95 -2.89
N ASN A 379 -21.99 0.02 -3.70
CA ASN A 379 -21.63 0.26 -5.11
C ASN A 379 -22.65 -0.34 -6.09
N TYR A 380 -23.54 -1.20 -5.61
CA TYR A 380 -24.53 -1.93 -6.41
C TYR A 380 -25.33 -1.03 -7.35
N TYR A 381 -25.96 0.03 -6.84
CA TYR A 381 -26.83 0.88 -7.65
C TYR A 381 -26.06 1.69 -8.71
N ALA A 382 -24.87 2.17 -8.37
CA ALA A 382 -23.99 2.84 -9.32
C ALA A 382 -23.56 1.90 -10.45
N MET A 383 -23.11 0.69 -10.11
CA MET A 383 -22.72 -0.32 -11.09
C MET A 383 -23.90 -0.77 -11.96
N LYS A 384 -25.06 -1.00 -11.35
CA LYS A 384 -26.28 -1.39 -12.07
C LYS A 384 -26.67 -0.34 -13.10
N LEU A 385 -26.67 0.94 -12.73
CA LEU A 385 -26.93 2.02 -13.67
C LEU A 385 -25.85 2.11 -14.76
N TRP A 386 -24.57 1.98 -14.38
CA TRP A 386 -23.47 2.05 -15.33
C TRP A 386 -23.58 0.98 -16.41
N PHE A 387 -23.75 -0.28 -16.03
CA PHE A 387 -23.84 -1.40 -16.98
C PHE A 387 -25.15 -1.44 -17.74
N PHE A 388 -26.22 -0.85 -17.20
CA PHE A 388 -27.47 -0.66 -17.95
C PHE A 388 -27.33 0.38 -19.06
N ARG A 389 -26.61 1.48 -18.80
CA ARG A 389 -26.46 2.60 -19.75
C ARG A 389 -25.43 2.34 -20.84
N ASN A 390 -24.43 1.51 -20.56
CA ASN A 390 -23.32 1.25 -21.47
C ASN A 390 -23.52 -0.09 -22.19
N SER A 391 -23.33 -0.11 -23.51
CA SER A 391 -23.43 -1.32 -24.32
C SER A 391 -22.08 -2.04 -24.44
N TYR A 392 -22.07 -3.36 -24.28
CA TYR A 392 -20.88 -4.21 -24.43
C TYR A 392 -21.14 -5.29 -25.49
N LYS A 393 -21.31 -4.85 -26.75
CA LYS A 393 -21.77 -5.70 -27.87
C LYS A 393 -23.02 -6.51 -27.48
N GLU A 394 -23.07 -7.81 -27.77
CA GLU A 394 -24.17 -8.71 -27.44
C GLU A 394 -23.97 -9.47 -26.11
N ALA A 395 -22.94 -9.14 -25.34
CA ALA A 395 -22.68 -9.80 -24.06
C ALA A 395 -23.75 -9.45 -23.02
N THR A 396 -24.07 -10.42 -22.16
CA THR A 396 -25.05 -10.24 -21.09
C THR A 396 -24.33 -9.88 -19.79
N ILE A 397 -24.81 -8.87 -19.06
CA ILE A 397 -24.18 -8.42 -17.81
C ILE A 397 -25.21 -8.44 -16.68
N GLN A 398 -24.86 -9.15 -15.61
CA GLN A 398 -25.60 -9.19 -14.35
C GLN A 398 -24.79 -8.48 -13.28
N VAL A 399 -25.43 -7.58 -12.52
CA VAL A 399 -24.84 -7.02 -11.29
C VAL A 399 -25.49 -7.71 -10.10
N ILE A 400 -24.67 -8.31 -9.24
CA ILE A 400 -25.08 -9.09 -8.07
C ILE A 400 -24.65 -8.33 -6.81
N LYS A 401 -25.59 -8.19 -5.88
CA LYS A 401 -25.35 -7.56 -4.58
C LYS A 401 -24.99 -8.64 -3.56
N ILE A 402 -23.85 -8.49 -2.90
CA ILE A 402 -23.33 -9.50 -1.96
C ILE A 402 -24.27 -9.70 -0.77
N GLU A 403 -24.84 -8.61 -0.24
CA GLU A 403 -25.65 -8.65 0.98
C GLU A 403 -26.95 -9.45 0.81
N ASP A 404 -27.38 -9.68 -0.43
CA ASP A 404 -28.57 -10.49 -0.73
C ASP A 404 -28.33 -11.99 -0.44
N PHE A 405 -27.05 -12.41 -0.33
CA PHE A 405 -26.63 -13.79 -0.05
C PHE A 405 -26.17 -13.98 1.41
N ASN A 406 -26.06 -12.90 2.19
CA ASN A 406 -25.60 -12.94 3.58
C ASN A 406 -26.69 -13.37 4.58
N GLN A 407 -27.97 -13.41 4.16
CA GLN A 407 -29.10 -13.66 5.08
C GLN A 407 -29.35 -15.15 5.37
N GLU A 408 -28.83 -16.09 4.58
CA GLU A 408 -29.17 -17.52 4.72
C GLU A 408 -28.19 -18.34 5.59
N HIS A 409 -27.01 -17.79 5.90
CA HIS A 409 -26.04 -18.50 6.74
C HIS A 409 -25.43 -17.60 7.80
N ASP A 410 -25.66 -18.00 9.05
CA ASP A 410 -25.11 -17.49 10.30
C ASP A 410 -23.57 -17.72 10.35
N VAL A 411 -22.83 -17.17 9.38
CA VAL A 411 -21.37 -17.24 9.35
C VAL A 411 -20.86 -16.23 10.35
N ALA A 412 -20.48 -16.74 11.51
CA ALA A 412 -19.83 -16.03 12.59
C ALA A 412 -18.78 -15.01 12.08
N ASN A 413 -19.17 -13.72 12.13
CA ASN A 413 -18.46 -12.49 11.74
C ASN A 413 -18.87 -11.86 10.40
N PRO A 414 -19.98 -11.09 10.37
CA PRO A 414 -20.38 -10.27 9.22
C PRO A 414 -19.48 -9.04 8.95
N GLY A 415 -18.32 -8.93 9.61
CA GLY A 415 -17.49 -7.71 9.63
C GLY A 415 -16.42 -7.59 8.52
N HIS A 416 -16.13 -8.67 7.77
CA HIS A 416 -15.03 -8.65 6.80
C HIS A 416 -15.38 -9.48 5.56
N GLN A 417 -15.97 -8.83 4.55
CA GLN A 417 -16.12 -9.42 3.21
C GLN A 417 -15.12 -8.75 2.27
N SER A 418 -13.90 -9.29 2.23
CA SER A 418 -12.95 -8.87 1.21
C SER A 418 -13.36 -9.39 -0.16
N LEU A 419 -13.20 -8.55 -1.19
CA LEU A 419 -13.45 -8.93 -2.59
C LEU A 419 -12.22 -9.64 -3.14
N SER A 420 -11.21 -8.90 -3.58
CA SER A 420 -9.90 -9.39 -3.98
C SER A 420 -8.84 -8.77 -3.09
N ASN A 421 -7.80 -9.53 -2.73
CA ASN A 421 -6.76 -9.06 -1.82
C ASN A 421 -5.39 -9.05 -2.51
N GLU A 422 -4.61 -8.00 -2.24
CA GLU A 422 -3.23 -7.90 -2.68
C GLU A 422 -2.28 -7.88 -1.48
N TYR A 423 -1.30 -8.76 -1.50
CA TYR A 423 -0.34 -8.90 -0.41
C TYR A 423 1.07 -8.56 -0.88
N ARG A 424 1.77 -7.79 -0.06
CA ARG A 424 3.21 -7.57 -0.20
C ARG A 424 3.94 -8.75 0.43
N VAL A 425 4.68 -9.51 -0.38
CA VAL A 425 5.45 -10.66 0.06
C VAL A 425 6.93 -10.41 -0.23
N SER A 426 7.75 -10.56 0.80
CA SER A 426 9.20 -10.44 0.68
C SER A 426 9.83 -11.80 0.93
N VAL A 427 10.54 -12.32 -0.08
CA VAL A 427 11.10 -13.68 -0.08
C VAL A 427 12.59 -13.66 -0.41
N HIS A 428 13.36 -14.54 0.22
CA HIS A 428 14.77 -14.75 -0.12
C HIS A 428 14.92 -15.26 -1.56
N ARG A 429 15.89 -14.70 -2.28
CA ARG A 429 16.11 -15.07 -3.69
C ARG A 429 16.57 -16.53 -3.83
N VAL A 430 15.76 -17.36 -4.48
CA VAL A 430 16.00 -18.81 -4.67
C VAL A 430 17.33 -19.10 -5.38
N SER A 431 17.79 -18.20 -6.26
CA SER A 431 19.01 -18.37 -7.05
C SER A 431 20.31 -18.01 -6.31
N LYS A 432 20.26 -17.36 -5.14
CA LYS A 432 21.44 -17.02 -4.31
C LYS A 432 21.12 -17.08 -2.79
N PRO A 433 20.95 -18.28 -2.21
CA PRO A 433 20.61 -18.45 -0.79
C PRO A 433 21.68 -17.92 0.19
N GLN A 434 22.90 -17.63 -0.27
CA GLN A 434 23.99 -17.08 0.55
C GLN A 434 23.96 -15.55 0.69
N THR A 435 23.11 -14.85 -0.08
CA THR A 435 22.93 -13.41 0.05
C THR A 435 21.70 -13.11 0.90
N THR A 436 21.78 -12.16 1.84
CA THR A 436 20.65 -11.56 2.58
C THR A 436 19.66 -10.79 1.69
N GLN A 437 19.66 -11.08 0.38
CA GLN A 437 18.85 -10.42 -0.61
C GLN A 437 17.44 -10.99 -0.62
N MET A 438 16.51 -10.16 -0.15
CA MET A 438 15.07 -10.35 -0.29
C MET A 438 14.59 -9.67 -1.57
N ASP A 439 13.70 -10.33 -2.31
CA ASP A 439 12.95 -9.74 -3.42
C ASP A 439 11.50 -9.52 -2.94
N THR A 440 11.03 -8.27 -2.98
CA THR A 440 9.67 -7.88 -2.62
C THR A 440 8.76 -7.89 -3.85
N ASN A 441 7.69 -8.68 -3.78
CA ASN A 441 6.70 -8.84 -4.84
C ASN A 441 5.28 -8.65 -4.29
N TYR A 442 4.32 -8.43 -5.19
CA TYR A 442 2.91 -8.41 -4.86
C TYR A 442 2.19 -9.64 -5.44
N ILE A 443 1.47 -10.35 -4.58
CA ILE A 443 0.62 -11.48 -4.95
C ILE A 443 -0.85 -11.08 -4.78
N SER A 444 -1.63 -11.25 -5.83
CA SER A 444 -3.09 -11.10 -5.78
C SER A 444 -3.70 -12.47 -5.46
N VAL A 445 -4.64 -12.54 -4.52
CA VAL A 445 -5.37 -13.76 -4.20
C VAL A 445 -6.86 -13.46 -4.04
N PHE A 446 -7.66 -14.52 -3.97
CA PHE A 446 -9.08 -14.42 -3.65
C PHE A 446 -9.31 -13.73 -2.29
N GLY A 447 -10.38 -12.96 -2.18
CA GLY A 447 -10.93 -12.54 -0.89
C GLY A 447 -12.04 -13.47 -0.42
N ASP A 448 -12.56 -13.20 0.78
CA ASP A 448 -13.56 -14.03 1.47
C ASP A 448 -14.79 -14.29 0.59
N THR A 449 -15.22 -13.28 -0.16
CA THR A 449 -16.42 -13.32 -1.01
C THR A 449 -16.28 -14.34 -2.15
N HIS A 450 -15.06 -14.63 -2.63
CA HIS A 450 -14.84 -15.65 -3.65
C HIS A 450 -15.21 -17.05 -3.16
N PHE A 451 -15.13 -17.30 -1.85
CA PHE A 451 -15.51 -18.60 -1.28
C PHE A 451 -17.02 -18.82 -1.24
N LEU A 452 -17.82 -17.83 -1.64
CA LEU A 452 -19.26 -17.91 -1.85
C LEU A 452 -19.64 -18.23 -3.31
N LEU A 453 -18.66 -18.46 -4.20
CA LEU A 453 -18.92 -18.80 -5.62
C LEU A 453 -19.99 -19.88 -5.82
N PRO A 454 -19.98 -21.02 -5.09
CA PRO A 454 -21.04 -22.03 -5.25
C PRO A 454 -22.44 -21.57 -4.80
N GLN A 455 -22.52 -20.56 -3.93
CA GLN A 455 -23.79 -19.98 -3.48
C GLN A 455 -24.34 -18.99 -4.50
N PHE A 456 -23.48 -18.19 -5.12
CA PHE A 456 -23.88 -17.30 -6.21
C PHE A 456 -24.33 -18.07 -7.46
N PHE A 457 -23.71 -19.23 -7.72
CA PHE A 457 -23.88 -19.97 -8.97
C PHE A 457 -24.14 -21.47 -8.72
N PRO A 458 -25.26 -21.86 -8.08
CA PRO A 458 -25.51 -23.25 -7.69
C PRO A 458 -25.63 -24.20 -8.90
N ASP A 459 -26.20 -23.71 -10.01
CA ASP A 459 -26.51 -24.49 -11.21
C ASP A 459 -25.37 -24.54 -12.24
N LEU A 460 -24.36 -23.67 -12.08
CA LEU A 460 -23.22 -23.64 -12.98
C LEU A 460 -22.18 -24.69 -12.58
N LYS A 461 -21.57 -25.31 -13.60
CA LYS A 461 -20.49 -26.29 -13.40
C LYS A 461 -19.11 -25.66 -13.38
N ARG A 462 -18.94 -24.56 -14.11
CA ARG A 462 -17.64 -23.93 -14.36
C ARG A 462 -17.82 -22.45 -14.62
N VAL A 463 -16.89 -21.65 -14.10
CA VAL A 463 -16.84 -20.20 -14.32
C VAL A 463 -15.39 -19.76 -14.52
N VAL A 464 -15.18 -18.61 -15.16
CA VAL A 464 -13.88 -17.92 -15.19
C VAL A 464 -13.96 -16.69 -14.29
N VAL A 465 -13.14 -16.64 -13.25
CA VAL A 465 -13.00 -15.46 -12.40
C VAL A 465 -11.94 -14.55 -13.00
N LEU A 466 -12.32 -13.29 -13.22
CA LEU A 466 -11.45 -12.23 -13.75
C LEU A 466 -11.21 -11.19 -12.65
N GLY A 467 -9.95 -10.84 -12.42
CA GLY A 467 -9.58 -9.68 -11.59
C GLY A 467 -10.08 -8.39 -12.22
N ASP A 468 -10.40 -7.38 -11.41
CA ASP A 468 -10.79 -6.05 -11.91
C ASP A 468 -9.58 -5.24 -12.41
N ASP A 469 -8.38 -5.70 -12.08
CA ASP A 469 -7.09 -5.12 -12.43
C ASP A 469 -6.42 -5.81 -13.63
N ILE A 470 -7.21 -6.33 -14.59
CA ILE A 470 -6.69 -6.94 -15.81
C ILE A 470 -7.12 -6.21 -17.08
N VAL A 471 -6.42 -6.47 -18.18
CA VAL A 471 -6.84 -6.14 -19.55
C VAL A 471 -6.69 -7.39 -20.41
N VAL A 472 -7.79 -7.79 -21.06
CA VAL A 472 -7.79 -8.93 -21.99
C VAL A 472 -7.39 -8.45 -23.39
N LYS A 473 -6.48 -9.19 -24.03
CA LYS A 473 -5.94 -8.91 -25.36
C LYS A 473 -6.30 -9.99 -26.40
N GLU A 474 -6.76 -11.16 -25.96
CA GLU A 474 -7.13 -12.28 -26.83
C GLU A 474 -8.45 -12.95 -26.40
N ASP A 475 -9.04 -13.75 -27.28
CA ASP A 475 -10.28 -14.48 -27.02
C ASP A 475 -10.09 -15.53 -25.92
N LEU A 476 -10.86 -15.41 -24.83
CA LEU A 476 -10.76 -16.30 -23.67
C LEU A 476 -11.59 -17.59 -23.80
N SER A 477 -12.37 -17.74 -24.88
CA SER A 477 -13.20 -18.93 -25.09
C SER A 477 -12.46 -20.28 -24.98
N PRO A 478 -11.17 -20.42 -25.37
CA PRO A 478 -10.45 -21.69 -25.25
C PRO A 478 -10.26 -22.18 -23.80
N LEU A 479 -10.36 -21.28 -22.80
CA LEU A 479 -10.24 -21.66 -21.39
C LEU A 479 -11.27 -22.73 -20.97
N TRP A 480 -12.47 -22.71 -21.55
CA TRP A 480 -13.52 -23.68 -21.23
C TRP A 480 -13.16 -25.12 -21.61
N SER A 481 -12.29 -25.28 -22.60
CA SER A 481 -11.84 -26.58 -23.11
C SER A 481 -10.62 -27.14 -22.37
N ILE A 482 -10.02 -26.38 -21.45
CA ILE A 482 -8.88 -26.86 -20.67
C ILE A 482 -9.31 -28.04 -19.78
N ASN A 483 -8.54 -29.12 -19.86
CA ASN A 483 -8.66 -30.25 -18.95
C ASN A 483 -7.86 -29.96 -17.68
N MET A 484 -8.55 -29.64 -16.59
CA MET A 484 -7.91 -29.35 -15.29
C MET A 484 -7.49 -30.61 -14.52
N GLU A 485 -7.54 -31.81 -15.11
CA GLU A 485 -7.04 -33.06 -14.48
C GLU A 485 -7.64 -33.34 -13.09
N GLY A 486 -8.91 -33.00 -12.90
CA GLY A 486 -9.61 -33.17 -11.62
C GLY A 486 -9.26 -32.13 -10.54
N LYS A 487 -8.44 -31.12 -10.85
CA LYS A 487 -8.16 -29.96 -9.99
C LYS A 487 -9.37 -29.02 -9.90
N VAL A 488 -9.41 -28.23 -8.84
CA VAL A 488 -10.54 -27.31 -8.55
C VAL A 488 -10.38 -26.00 -9.31
N ILE A 489 -9.16 -25.45 -9.31
CA ILE A 489 -8.87 -24.17 -9.97
C ILE A 489 -7.73 -24.30 -10.97
N GLY A 490 -7.87 -23.64 -12.12
CA GLY A 490 -6.79 -23.33 -13.04
C GLY A 490 -6.28 -21.92 -12.75
N ALA A 491 -4.99 -21.75 -12.47
CA ALA A 491 -4.41 -20.45 -12.13
C ALA A 491 -2.95 -20.33 -12.59
N SER A 492 -2.44 -19.10 -12.65
CA SER A 492 -1.00 -18.87 -12.87
C SER A 492 -0.21 -19.21 -11.61
N TYR A 493 0.89 -19.95 -11.77
CA TYR A 493 1.78 -20.27 -10.67
C TYR A 493 2.65 -19.06 -10.30
N PHE A 494 2.79 -18.85 -8.99
CA PHE A 494 3.68 -17.84 -8.42
C PHE A 494 4.80 -18.53 -7.63
N CYS A 495 5.83 -18.98 -8.34
CA CYS A 495 6.92 -19.77 -7.75
C CYS A 495 7.95 -18.95 -6.93
N SER A 496 7.85 -17.61 -6.96
CA SER A 496 8.64 -16.74 -6.07
C SER A 496 8.27 -16.95 -4.59
N LEU A 497 7.08 -17.48 -4.32
CA LEU A 497 6.65 -17.93 -3.00
C LEU A 497 6.34 -19.43 -3.06
N LYS A 498 7.05 -20.22 -2.25
CA LYS A 498 6.78 -21.65 -2.08
C LYS A 498 5.97 -21.90 -0.81
N LEU A 499 5.12 -22.92 -0.82
CA LEU A 499 4.30 -23.27 0.34
C LEU A 499 5.16 -23.66 1.55
N GLY A 500 6.35 -24.23 1.36
CA GLY A 500 7.34 -24.50 2.42
C GLY A 500 7.66 -23.28 3.29
N GLN A 501 7.59 -22.09 2.71
CA GLN A 501 7.90 -20.86 3.42
C GLN A 501 6.74 -20.45 4.35
N LEU A 502 5.52 -20.96 4.11
CA LEU A 502 4.36 -20.75 4.97
C LEU A 502 4.33 -21.69 6.19
N LYS A 503 5.35 -22.54 6.38
CA LYS A 503 5.40 -23.52 7.48
C LYS A 503 5.22 -22.90 8.87
N SER A 504 5.73 -21.69 9.09
CA SER A 504 5.58 -20.97 10.36
C SER A 504 4.13 -20.57 10.68
N TYR A 505 3.26 -20.52 9.67
CA TYR A 505 1.82 -20.24 9.82
C TYR A 505 1.00 -21.52 10.06
N LEU A 506 1.63 -22.69 9.96
CA LEU A 506 1.02 -24.01 10.08
C LEU A 506 1.67 -24.84 11.20
N GLY A 507 0.99 -25.92 11.57
CA GLY A 507 1.57 -26.97 12.42
C GLY A 507 2.37 -27.97 11.60
N GLU A 508 2.67 -29.12 12.19
CA GLU A 508 3.23 -30.29 11.51
C GLU A 508 2.16 -30.96 10.62
N GLU A 509 1.65 -30.25 9.64
CA GLU A 509 0.81 -30.83 8.58
C GLU A 509 1.71 -31.27 7.43
N ASP A 510 1.43 -32.46 6.87
CA ASP A 510 2.17 -33.01 5.74
C ASP A 510 1.76 -32.29 4.45
N PHE A 511 2.45 -31.19 4.15
CA PHE A 511 2.31 -30.45 2.89
C PHE A 511 3.60 -30.48 2.08
N ASN A 512 3.49 -30.40 0.76
CA ASN A 512 4.69 -30.41 -0.10
C ASN A 512 5.36 -29.03 -0.08
N GLU A 513 6.43 -28.91 0.73
CA GLU A 513 7.22 -27.68 0.91
C GLU A 513 7.74 -27.08 -0.42
N GLY A 514 7.94 -27.92 -1.44
CA GLY A 514 8.45 -27.52 -2.76
C GLY A 514 7.42 -26.88 -3.68
N SER A 515 6.12 -26.96 -3.35
CA SER A 515 5.03 -26.51 -4.21
C SER A 515 5.04 -25.00 -4.39
N CYS A 516 4.86 -24.54 -5.64
CA CYS A 516 4.64 -23.13 -5.93
C CYS A 516 3.27 -22.69 -5.38
N SER A 517 3.20 -21.44 -4.90
CA SER A 517 1.93 -20.78 -4.69
C SER A 517 1.27 -20.41 -6.04
N TRP A 518 0.10 -19.79 -5.99
CA TRP A 518 -0.67 -19.40 -7.17
C TRP A 518 -1.19 -17.97 -7.01
N MET A 519 -1.55 -17.34 -8.12
CA MET A 519 -2.07 -15.97 -8.12
C MET A 519 -3.48 -15.89 -8.74
N SER A 520 -4.30 -15.00 -8.20
CA SER A 520 -5.56 -14.62 -8.83
C SER A 520 -5.35 -13.64 -10.00
N GLY A 521 -6.42 -13.30 -10.70
CA GLY A 521 -6.42 -12.36 -11.83
C GLY A 521 -7.05 -13.00 -13.07
N LEU A 522 -6.67 -14.24 -13.36
CA LEU A 522 -7.34 -15.10 -14.33
C LEU A 522 -7.42 -16.51 -13.75
N ASN A 523 -8.62 -16.93 -13.35
CA ASN A 523 -8.81 -18.23 -12.70
C ASN A 523 -9.95 -19.00 -13.34
N LEU A 524 -9.68 -20.21 -13.81
CA LEU A 524 -10.71 -21.15 -14.23
C LEU A 524 -11.18 -21.93 -13.00
N VAL A 525 -12.48 -21.97 -12.71
CA VAL A 525 -13.00 -22.60 -11.49
C VAL A 525 -14.00 -23.70 -11.85
N ASP A 526 -13.77 -24.92 -11.36
CA ASP A 526 -14.72 -26.02 -11.44
C ASP A 526 -15.58 -26.05 -10.17
N LEU A 527 -16.83 -25.59 -10.30
CA LEU A 527 -17.78 -25.50 -9.19
C LEU A 527 -18.26 -26.87 -8.72
N VAL A 528 -18.19 -27.90 -9.58
CA VAL A 528 -18.51 -29.27 -9.18
C VAL A 528 -17.42 -29.79 -8.25
N LYS A 529 -16.16 -29.70 -8.67
CA LYS A 529 -15.01 -30.07 -7.84
C LYS A 529 -14.91 -29.21 -6.58
N TRP A 530 -15.24 -27.93 -6.65
CA TRP A 530 -15.30 -27.05 -5.49
C TRP A 530 -16.24 -27.58 -4.40
N LYS A 531 -17.44 -28.03 -4.81
CA LYS A 531 -18.43 -28.64 -3.91
C LYS A 531 -17.99 -30.01 -3.42
N GLU A 532 -17.44 -30.87 -4.29
CA GLU A 532 -16.95 -32.21 -3.92
C GLU A 532 -15.83 -32.16 -2.87
N TRP A 533 -14.92 -31.20 -2.97
CA TRP A 533 -13.79 -31.02 -2.05
C TRP A 533 -14.09 -30.10 -0.86
N ASP A 534 -15.33 -29.61 -0.74
CA ASP A 534 -15.81 -28.74 0.34
C ASP A 534 -14.87 -27.55 0.61
N ILE A 535 -14.46 -26.87 -0.46
CA ILE A 535 -13.41 -25.83 -0.44
C ILE A 535 -13.79 -24.66 0.45
N THR A 536 -15.05 -24.26 0.42
CA THR A 536 -15.58 -23.18 1.27
C THR A 536 -15.41 -23.54 2.74
N GLN A 537 -15.78 -24.75 3.17
CA GLN A 537 -15.60 -25.14 4.57
C GLN A 537 -14.13 -25.35 4.94
N LYS A 538 -13.31 -25.90 4.04
CA LYS A 538 -11.86 -26.07 4.24
C LYS A 538 -11.19 -24.72 4.52
N TYR A 539 -11.54 -23.70 3.74
CA TYR A 539 -11.06 -22.33 3.95
C TYR A 539 -11.41 -21.78 5.33
N HIS A 540 -12.68 -21.85 5.75
CA HIS A 540 -13.11 -21.37 7.06
C HIS A 540 -12.40 -22.10 8.21
N ARG A 541 -12.18 -23.42 8.09
CA ARG A 541 -11.41 -24.19 9.07
C ARG A 541 -9.96 -23.70 9.16
N LEU A 542 -9.29 -23.53 8.03
CA LEU A 542 -7.89 -23.05 7.98
C LEU A 542 -7.75 -21.63 8.54
N LEU A 543 -8.69 -20.73 8.26
CA LEU A 543 -8.70 -19.40 8.86
C LEU A 543 -8.69 -19.46 10.41
N GLN A 544 -9.52 -20.32 11.01
CA GLN A 544 -9.56 -20.46 12.46
C GLN A 544 -8.26 -21.05 13.02
N VAL A 545 -7.71 -22.07 12.35
CA VAL A 545 -6.44 -22.71 12.76
C VAL A 545 -5.28 -21.71 12.73
N VAL A 546 -5.11 -20.96 11.63
CA VAL A 546 -4.04 -19.98 11.48
C VAL A 546 -4.21 -18.85 12.51
N LYS A 547 -5.44 -18.38 12.75
CA LYS A 547 -5.75 -17.35 13.76
C LYS A 547 -5.35 -17.79 15.17
N GLN A 548 -5.69 -19.02 15.55
CA GLN A 548 -5.39 -19.57 16.88
C GLN A 548 -3.88 -19.78 17.09
N ARG A 549 -3.17 -20.30 16.08
CA ARG A 549 -1.74 -20.63 16.20
C ARG A 549 -0.84 -19.40 16.22
N THR A 550 -1.05 -18.47 15.30
CA THR A 550 -0.14 -17.34 15.11
C THR A 550 -0.33 -16.24 16.16
N LYS A 551 -1.45 -16.26 16.91
CA LYS A 551 -1.92 -15.15 17.76
C LYS A 551 -2.00 -13.81 17.00
N VAL A 552 -1.96 -13.85 15.67
CA VAL A 552 -2.08 -12.68 14.81
C VAL A 552 -3.54 -12.26 14.83
N THR A 553 -3.76 -11.01 15.21
CA THR A 553 -5.11 -10.42 15.26
C THR A 553 -5.49 -9.72 13.96
N SER A 554 -4.55 -9.51 13.03
CA SER A 554 -4.86 -8.94 11.71
C SER A 554 -5.50 -10.00 10.81
N VAL A 555 -6.68 -9.68 10.27
CA VAL A 555 -7.40 -10.53 9.31
C VAL A 555 -6.52 -10.83 8.09
N ASN A 556 -5.81 -9.82 7.59
CA ASN A 556 -4.90 -9.93 6.44
C ASN A 556 -3.71 -10.88 6.71
N GLY A 557 -3.18 -10.91 7.94
CA GLY A 557 -2.06 -11.79 8.29
C GLY A 557 -2.44 -13.28 8.37
N VAL A 558 -3.74 -13.56 8.58
CA VAL A 558 -4.30 -14.92 8.67
C VAL A 558 -4.82 -15.41 7.31
N ALA A 559 -5.39 -14.51 6.50
CA ALA A 559 -6.09 -14.85 5.28
C ALA A 559 -5.15 -15.40 4.18
N LEU A 560 -4.01 -14.74 3.89
CA LEU A 560 -3.13 -15.19 2.80
C LEU A 560 -2.64 -16.65 2.99
N PRO A 561 -2.08 -17.05 4.15
CA PRO A 561 -1.70 -18.45 4.36
C PRO A 561 -2.90 -19.39 4.20
N ALA A 562 -4.05 -19.08 4.82
CA ALA A 562 -5.23 -19.92 4.74
C ALA A 562 -5.73 -20.11 3.29
N ILE A 563 -5.73 -19.06 2.47
CA ILE A 563 -6.13 -19.11 1.06
C ILE A 563 -5.17 -20.00 0.25
N LEU A 564 -3.86 -19.78 0.37
CA LEU A 564 -2.87 -20.54 -0.40
C LEU A 564 -2.93 -22.03 -0.07
N LEU A 565 -3.13 -22.37 1.20
CA LEU A 565 -3.21 -23.75 1.69
C LEU A 565 -4.53 -24.44 1.38
N THR A 566 -5.62 -23.67 1.28
CA THR A 566 -6.92 -24.23 0.90
C THR A 566 -6.82 -24.98 -0.43
N PHE A 567 -6.05 -24.44 -1.38
CA PHE A 567 -5.87 -25.01 -2.71
C PHE A 567 -4.61 -25.86 -2.88
N GLU A 568 -3.93 -26.23 -1.79
CA GLU A 568 -2.77 -27.12 -1.91
C GLU A 568 -3.14 -28.41 -2.65
N GLY A 569 -2.38 -28.73 -3.71
CA GLY A 569 -2.62 -29.91 -4.54
C GLY A 569 -3.87 -29.84 -5.42
N LEU A 570 -4.61 -28.72 -5.40
CA LEU A 570 -5.89 -28.52 -6.11
C LEU A 570 -5.82 -27.45 -7.20
N VAL A 571 -4.63 -26.95 -7.52
CA VAL A 571 -4.37 -25.99 -8.61
C VAL A 571 -3.86 -26.73 -9.85
N HIS A 572 -4.41 -26.40 -11.00
CA HIS A 572 -3.88 -26.72 -12.32
C HIS A 572 -3.14 -25.49 -12.87
N PRO A 573 -1.86 -25.62 -13.27
CA PRO A 573 -1.10 -24.49 -13.80
C PRO A 573 -1.62 -24.09 -15.18
N LEU A 574 -1.99 -22.83 -15.37
CA LEU A 574 -2.22 -22.26 -16.69
C LEU A 574 -0.88 -21.94 -17.36
N GLU A 575 -0.80 -22.10 -18.68
CA GLU A 575 0.39 -21.73 -19.46
C GLU A 575 0.73 -20.24 -19.30
N ASP A 576 2.03 -19.91 -19.27
CA ASP A 576 2.53 -18.54 -19.06
C ASP A 576 2.06 -17.53 -20.14
N SER A 577 1.62 -18.02 -21.30
CA SER A 577 1.03 -17.21 -22.37
C SER A 577 -0.30 -16.58 -21.99
N TRP A 578 -1.04 -17.17 -21.05
CA TRP A 578 -2.36 -16.70 -20.64
C TRP A 578 -2.32 -15.38 -19.87
N LEU A 579 -1.37 -15.22 -18.96
CA LEU A 579 -1.37 -14.11 -18.00
C LEU A 579 0.04 -13.56 -17.79
N LEU A 580 0.27 -12.31 -18.21
CA LEU A 580 1.46 -11.55 -17.86
C LEU A 580 1.20 -10.64 -16.67
N SER A 581 1.98 -10.83 -15.62
CA SER A 581 1.87 -10.08 -14.37
C SER A 581 2.98 -9.06 -14.22
N GLY A 582 2.74 -8.06 -13.38
CA GLY A 582 3.74 -7.09 -12.91
C GLY A 582 3.44 -5.65 -13.29
N LEU A 583 2.37 -5.37 -14.03
CA LEU A 583 2.09 -4.03 -14.56
C LEU A 583 1.66 -3.03 -13.47
N GLY A 584 1.27 -3.49 -12.29
CA GLY A 584 0.96 -2.65 -11.13
C GLY A 584 2.13 -2.47 -10.14
N GLN A 585 3.30 -3.05 -10.43
CA GLN A 585 4.46 -3.03 -9.53
C GLN A 585 5.82 -2.74 -10.20
N SER A 586 6.01 -3.10 -11.46
CA SER A 586 7.33 -3.09 -12.12
C SER A 586 7.38 -2.17 -13.33
N PHE A 587 8.34 -1.24 -13.36
CA PHE A 587 8.61 -0.38 -14.51
C PHE A 587 9.39 -1.07 -15.64
N LYS A 588 9.77 -2.34 -15.47
CA LYS A 588 10.69 -3.07 -16.36
C LYS A 588 10.05 -4.26 -17.06
N VAL A 589 8.74 -4.25 -17.28
CA VAL A 589 8.06 -5.32 -18.02
C VAL A 589 8.42 -5.19 -19.50
N GLU A 590 8.94 -6.25 -20.09
CA GLU A 590 9.40 -6.26 -21.48
C GLU A 590 8.25 -6.08 -22.48
N ALA A 591 8.44 -5.22 -23.47
CA ALA A 591 7.42 -4.96 -24.49
C ALA A 591 7.01 -6.23 -25.26
N GLN A 592 7.97 -7.12 -25.58
CA GLN A 592 7.68 -8.37 -26.27
C GLN A 592 6.80 -9.31 -25.44
N ALA A 593 6.97 -9.33 -24.11
CA ALA A 593 6.12 -10.11 -23.22
C ALA A 593 4.68 -9.54 -23.22
N ILE A 594 4.55 -8.21 -23.15
CA ILE A 594 3.25 -7.52 -23.21
C ILE A 594 2.54 -7.83 -24.53
N GLU A 595 3.25 -7.85 -25.65
CA GLU A 595 2.67 -8.16 -26.97
C GLU A 595 2.12 -9.58 -27.04
N LYS A 596 2.85 -10.57 -26.51
CA LYS A 596 2.48 -12.00 -26.59
C LYS A 596 1.42 -12.46 -25.59
N ALA A 597 1.23 -11.75 -24.49
CA ALA A 597 0.31 -12.18 -23.45
C ALA A 597 -1.17 -12.00 -23.85
N ALA A 598 -1.99 -13.01 -23.54
CA ALA A 598 -3.43 -12.98 -23.75
C ALA A 598 -4.15 -12.07 -22.73
N VAL A 599 -3.65 -11.98 -21.50
CA VAL A 599 -4.15 -11.11 -20.44
C VAL A 599 -2.99 -10.37 -19.78
N LEU A 600 -3.16 -9.07 -19.57
CA LEU A 600 -2.24 -8.22 -18.82
C LEU A 600 -2.79 -7.98 -17.41
N HIS A 601 -2.01 -8.30 -16.39
CA HIS A 601 -2.39 -8.15 -14.99
C HIS A 601 -1.62 -7.02 -14.32
N TYR A 602 -2.35 -6.06 -13.77
CA TYR A 602 -1.83 -4.92 -13.04
C TYR A 602 -1.70 -5.23 -11.54
N ASN A 603 -1.25 -6.44 -11.17
CA ASN A 603 -1.01 -6.79 -9.77
C ASN A 603 0.02 -5.84 -9.13
N GLY A 604 -0.26 -5.46 -7.89
CA GLY A 604 0.47 -4.42 -7.15
C GLY A 604 -0.27 -3.08 -7.10
N LEU A 605 0.27 -2.17 -6.29
CA LEU A 605 -0.46 -0.98 -5.85
C LEU A 605 -0.59 0.14 -6.91
N MET A 606 0.26 0.18 -7.94
CA MET A 606 0.28 1.26 -8.94
C MET A 606 -0.73 0.99 -10.06
N LYS A 607 -2.00 0.88 -9.69
CA LYS A 607 -3.13 0.57 -10.59
C LYS A 607 -3.34 1.64 -11.66
N PRO A 608 -3.82 1.28 -12.86
CA PRO A 608 -3.89 2.20 -14.00
C PRO A 608 -4.92 3.33 -13.83
N TRP A 609 -5.91 3.17 -12.96
CA TRP A 609 -6.92 4.20 -12.65
C TRP A 609 -6.49 5.20 -11.56
N LEU A 610 -5.29 5.04 -10.99
CA LEU A 610 -4.73 5.92 -9.97
C LEU A 610 -3.77 6.92 -10.59
N GLU A 611 -3.64 8.11 -10.00
CA GLU A 611 -2.66 9.11 -10.45
C GLU A 611 -1.23 8.56 -10.45
N LEU A 612 -0.88 7.82 -9.39
CA LEU A 612 0.43 7.16 -9.22
C LEU A 612 0.57 5.84 -10.01
N GLY A 613 -0.39 5.50 -10.87
CA GLY A 613 -0.30 4.34 -11.75
C GLY A 613 0.84 4.48 -12.76
N ILE A 614 1.47 3.36 -13.15
CA ILE A 614 2.64 3.36 -14.02
C ILE A 614 2.29 3.93 -15.42
N PRO A 615 2.81 5.10 -15.83
CA PRO A 615 2.32 5.81 -17.02
C PRO A 615 2.41 5.01 -18.32
N GLN A 616 3.51 4.27 -18.52
CA GLN A 616 3.76 3.48 -19.74
C GLN A 616 2.73 2.36 -19.97
N TYR A 617 2.09 1.83 -18.92
CA TYR A 617 1.10 0.77 -19.08
C TYR A 617 -0.34 1.29 -19.09
N LYS A 618 -0.59 2.50 -18.58
CA LYS A 618 -1.94 3.08 -18.57
C LYS A 618 -2.59 3.11 -19.96
N ALA A 619 -1.79 3.26 -21.02
CA ALA A 619 -2.29 3.28 -22.39
C ALA A 619 -3.09 2.02 -22.77
N TYR A 620 -2.66 0.83 -22.32
CA TYR A 620 -3.36 -0.43 -22.61
C TYR A 620 -4.72 -0.49 -21.91
N TRP A 621 -4.84 0.07 -20.71
CA TRP A 621 -6.09 0.12 -19.94
C TRP A 621 -7.05 1.21 -20.47
N LYS A 622 -6.54 2.43 -20.71
CA LYS A 622 -7.32 3.58 -21.20
C LYS A 622 -8.03 3.32 -22.53
N LYS A 623 -7.48 2.44 -23.38
CA LYS A 623 -8.07 2.07 -24.67
C LYS A 623 -9.52 1.56 -24.54
N PHE A 624 -9.87 0.95 -23.41
CA PHE A 624 -11.17 0.32 -23.18
C PHE A 624 -12.10 1.13 -22.27
N LEU A 625 -11.72 2.37 -21.92
CA LEU A 625 -12.62 3.28 -21.24
C LEU A 625 -13.77 3.69 -22.16
N VAL A 626 -14.94 3.89 -21.55
CA VAL A 626 -16.08 4.52 -22.20
C VAL A 626 -15.70 5.95 -22.57
N ARG A 627 -15.98 6.35 -23.81
CA ARG A 627 -15.71 7.69 -24.32
C ARG A 627 -16.93 8.58 -24.17
N ASP A 628 -16.69 9.88 -23.98
CA ASP A 628 -17.70 10.93 -23.98
C ASP A 628 -18.85 10.73 -22.97
N ASP A 629 -18.60 10.00 -21.87
CA ASP A 629 -19.58 9.83 -20.80
C ASP A 629 -19.75 11.13 -19.98
N LEU A 630 -21.01 11.51 -19.79
CA LEU A 630 -21.39 12.75 -19.11
C LEU A 630 -20.96 12.75 -17.64
N PHE A 631 -21.05 11.62 -16.94
CA PHE A 631 -20.66 11.57 -15.53
C PHE A 631 -19.14 11.57 -15.36
N MET A 632 -18.42 10.86 -16.23
CA MET A 632 -16.96 10.89 -16.25
C MET A 632 -16.44 12.31 -16.45
N SER A 633 -16.95 13.04 -17.45
CA SER A 633 -16.54 14.42 -17.71
C SER A 633 -16.87 15.36 -16.55
N GLN A 634 -18.08 15.29 -16.00
CA GLN A 634 -18.49 16.16 -14.90
C GLN A 634 -17.82 15.86 -13.55
N CYS A 635 -17.30 14.64 -13.38
CA CYS A 635 -16.50 14.25 -12.20
C CYS A 635 -14.99 14.35 -12.45
N ASN A 636 -14.55 14.93 -13.57
CA ASN A 636 -13.15 15.06 -13.96
C ASN A 636 -12.39 13.72 -13.89
N VAL A 637 -13.03 12.65 -14.36
CA VAL A 637 -12.48 11.30 -14.39
C VAL A 637 -11.51 11.22 -15.57
N ASN A 638 -10.24 11.48 -15.28
CA ASN A 638 -9.13 11.39 -16.23
C ASN A 638 -8.05 10.44 -15.67
N PRO A 639 -8.35 9.13 -15.54
CA PRO A 639 -7.43 8.11 -15.02
C PRO A 639 -6.14 8.05 -15.82
#